data_AF-A0A958UK89-F1
#
_entry.id   AF-A0A958UK89-F1
#
_cell.length_a   1.000
_cell.length_b   1.000
_cell.length_c   1.000
_cell.angle_alpha   90.00
_cell.angle_beta   90.00
_cell.angle_gamma   90.00
#
_symmetry.space_group_name_H-M   'P 1'
#
loop_
_entity.id
_entity.type
_entity.pdbx_description
1 polymer ?
#
loop_
_entity_poly.entity_id
_entity_poly.type
_entity_poly.pdbx_seq_one_letter_code
_entity_poly.pdbx_strand_id
1 'polypeptide(L)'
;MQKTQHYILGNWTEGKGEGSPILDSVTGEHFTNVTTEGLDIPEILQYGRIKGEALRKMTFQERGLMLKKLAMYLTKKKQQFYEISYRTGATKIDSWIDIEGGFGNLFANASLRKLFPNQTFDVEGDPIDLSRGGRFMAHHIMVPREGVAVHINAFNFPVWGMLEKCAVNWMAGMPAVVLPAPQTAYLTEAVVKEIIASKILPEGSLQLISGTAKNILDTVESQDVVTFTGSASTGKILKKHPRLIEESVPFTMEADSLNASILGEDAVPGTPEFDLFIKEVRNEMTVKCGQKCTAIRRIIVPEKLMEDVQIALGKQLDKVTIGDPRIKEVRMGALVSDAQRNSVKEQIQKITQTAKIVYGDFDDFQVTGADSKKGAFIKPILLREDNPLQNEAAHITEAFGPVSTLMPYKNLEEAIKLSKMGKGSLVSSIVTNNDKIAKEYTISAATHHGRILILNRESAQESTGHGSPLPNLIHGGPGRAGGGEEMGGVRGVKHYLQRCAIQGSPTTLTEVTGIYQAKAKYKEAEQHPFKYHWEDIEPGMSLKTHNRTLTDTDIINFANLTWDHFYAHTDITSLDGSIFEKRTAHGYFIISAAAGLFVYPNKGPVAANYGLEDCRFLRPLYHNDTIYVRLTCKQKIDRDVASAEHPSGIVKWFVEVFDAEDELVAVATILTMVQKKQETFIEMTDEKVEELLNKLTEETKPKWGIMTPQHMLEHLEYTYKIGSGKIQDFEVATPEKILEKVHASLYNYDKFPRNTNFPLLEKDTLDSLKHPDLATAKEKFLEEREAYKNYFKENPDAKLNNLVFGEMNRYEWYLLERKHLNHHFEQFGLI
;
A
#
# COMPACT_ATOMS: atom_id res chain seq x y z
N MET A 1 15.07 22.09 -31.17
CA MET A 1 14.17 21.27 -30.33
C MET A 1 14.89 20.95 -29.03
N GLN A 2 14.21 20.99 -27.88
CA GLN A 2 14.79 20.55 -26.60
C GLN A 2 14.85 19.02 -26.57
N LYS A 3 15.98 18.45 -26.11
CA LYS A 3 16.15 17.02 -25.90
C LYS A 3 15.46 16.59 -24.59
N THR A 4 15.08 15.33 -24.50
CA THR A 4 14.69 14.74 -23.21
C THR A 4 15.86 14.81 -22.24
N GLN A 5 15.60 15.20 -20.99
CA GLN A 5 16.64 15.33 -19.97
C GLN A 5 16.79 14.04 -19.14
N HIS A 6 17.96 13.89 -18.52
CA HIS A 6 18.25 12.87 -17.50
C HIS A 6 18.28 13.53 -16.13
N TYR A 7 17.95 12.78 -15.08
CA TYR A 7 18.19 13.19 -13.70
C TYR A 7 19.20 12.26 -13.06
N ILE A 8 20.45 12.70 -12.98
CA ILE A 8 21.59 11.88 -12.58
C ILE A 8 22.51 12.69 -11.67
N LEU A 9 23.12 12.04 -10.68
CA LEU A 9 24.04 12.70 -9.74
C LEU A 9 23.42 13.94 -9.09
N GLY A 10 22.11 13.91 -8.81
CA GLY A 10 21.34 15.02 -8.23
C GLY A 10 21.03 16.18 -9.19
N ASN A 11 21.34 16.08 -10.48
CA ASN A 11 21.23 17.17 -11.44
C ASN A 11 20.47 16.78 -12.72
N TRP A 12 19.77 17.77 -13.31
CA TRP A 12 19.19 17.64 -14.64
C TRP A 12 20.24 17.89 -15.72
N THR A 13 20.44 16.94 -16.62
CA THR A 13 21.46 17.02 -17.69
C THR A 13 20.90 16.55 -19.03
N GLU A 14 21.55 16.93 -20.13
CA GLU A 14 21.27 16.42 -21.47
C GLU A 14 22.44 15.54 -21.95
N GLY A 15 22.13 14.47 -22.69
CA GLY A 15 23.16 13.70 -23.39
C GLY A 15 23.82 14.50 -24.53
N LYS A 16 25.02 14.07 -24.92
CA LYS A 16 25.81 14.63 -26.03
C LYS A 16 25.19 14.25 -27.39
N GLY A 17 25.53 15.02 -28.42
CA GLY A 17 25.04 14.81 -29.80
C GLY A 17 23.58 15.24 -30.03
N GLU A 18 23.10 15.00 -31.26
CA GLU A 18 21.72 15.32 -31.67
C GLU A 18 20.70 14.31 -31.13
N GLY A 19 21.08 13.04 -31.00
CA GLY A 19 20.21 11.95 -30.54
C GLY A 19 19.26 11.40 -31.60
N SER A 20 18.39 10.48 -31.18
CA SER A 20 17.36 9.88 -32.03
C SER A 20 16.04 10.65 -31.93
N PRO A 21 15.30 10.82 -33.04
CA PRO A 21 14.03 11.53 -33.02
C PRO A 21 12.94 10.73 -32.29
N ILE A 22 12.11 11.46 -31.53
CA ILE A 22 10.86 10.96 -30.96
C ILE A 22 9.71 11.63 -31.70
N LEU A 23 8.79 10.81 -32.19
CA LEU A 23 7.64 11.25 -32.98
C LEU A 23 6.36 11.16 -32.14
N ASP A 24 5.42 12.06 -32.41
CA ASP A 24 4.06 11.97 -31.92
C ASP A 24 3.33 10.82 -32.63
N SER A 25 2.82 9.85 -31.86
CA SER A 25 2.18 8.64 -32.39
C SER A 25 0.92 8.91 -33.22
N VAL A 26 0.28 10.06 -33.02
CA VAL A 26 -0.99 10.45 -33.65
C VAL A 26 -0.74 11.24 -34.95
N THR A 27 0.24 12.15 -34.92
CA THR A 27 0.46 13.11 -36.02
C THR A 27 1.71 12.82 -36.86
N GLY A 28 2.63 12.00 -36.37
CA GLY A 28 3.95 11.76 -36.97
C GLY A 28 4.92 12.94 -36.80
N GLU A 29 4.55 13.98 -36.03
CA GLU A 29 5.38 15.16 -35.78
C GLU A 29 6.62 14.79 -34.97
N HIS A 30 7.80 15.18 -35.47
CA HIS A 30 9.03 15.14 -34.69
C HIS A 30 9.08 16.32 -33.72
N PHE A 31 9.00 16.06 -32.41
CA PHE A 31 8.90 17.12 -31.40
C PHE A 31 10.07 17.17 -30.40
N THR A 32 10.81 16.07 -30.24
CA THR A 32 11.97 16.00 -29.34
C THR A 32 12.96 14.91 -29.77
N ASN A 33 14.14 14.90 -29.14
CA ASN A 33 15.20 13.91 -29.36
C ASN A 33 15.62 13.27 -28.04
N VAL A 34 16.16 12.06 -28.11
CA VAL A 34 16.73 11.32 -26.98
C VAL A 34 18.14 10.83 -27.28
N THR A 35 19.06 11.02 -26.34
CA THR A 35 20.45 10.55 -26.43
C THR A 35 20.96 10.26 -25.03
N THR A 36 21.65 9.14 -24.86
CA THR A 36 22.35 8.79 -23.61
C THR A 36 23.87 8.91 -23.77
N GLU A 37 24.33 9.55 -24.85
CA GLU A 37 25.75 9.68 -25.14
C GLU A 37 26.45 10.59 -24.11
N GLY A 38 27.62 10.18 -23.64
CA GLY A 38 28.42 10.95 -22.69
C GLY A 38 27.99 10.87 -21.23
N LEU A 39 27.03 10.00 -20.89
CA LEU A 39 26.69 9.71 -19.49
C LEU A 39 27.71 8.76 -18.85
N ASP A 40 28.13 9.07 -17.64
CA ASP A 40 29.00 8.20 -16.82
C ASP A 40 28.15 7.22 -16.02
N ILE A 41 27.81 6.09 -16.66
CA ILE A 41 26.95 5.05 -16.06
C ILE A 41 27.52 4.48 -14.75
N PRO A 42 28.82 4.13 -14.64
CA PRO A 42 29.40 3.70 -13.37
C PRO A 42 29.19 4.70 -12.23
N GLU A 43 29.45 5.99 -12.47
CA GLU A 43 29.27 7.02 -11.45
C GLU A 43 27.78 7.19 -11.07
N ILE A 44 26.88 7.08 -12.04
CA ILE A 44 25.42 7.10 -11.79
C ILE A 44 25.02 5.97 -10.84
N LEU A 45 25.42 4.73 -11.11
CA LEU A 45 25.09 3.60 -10.22
C LEU A 45 25.71 3.82 -8.83
N GLN A 46 26.98 4.23 -8.77
CA GLN A 46 27.69 4.45 -7.52
C GLN A 46 27.05 5.55 -6.66
N TYR A 47 26.61 6.64 -7.27
CA TYR A 47 25.89 7.72 -6.59
C TYR A 47 24.63 7.21 -5.88
N GLY A 48 23.85 6.37 -6.56
CA GLY A 48 22.67 5.74 -6.00
C GLY A 48 23.01 4.87 -4.78
N ARG A 49 24.05 4.02 -4.86
CA ARG A 49 24.46 3.14 -3.76
C ARG A 49 24.85 3.92 -2.50
N ILE A 50 25.63 4.99 -2.68
CA ILE A 50 26.08 5.86 -1.58
C ILE A 50 24.89 6.60 -0.96
N LYS A 51 24.08 7.29 -1.77
CA LYS A 51 22.98 8.12 -1.26
C LYS A 51 21.79 7.32 -0.76
N GLY A 52 21.64 6.08 -1.22
CA GLY A 52 20.60 5.14 -0.79
C GLY A 52 20.60 4.84 0.71
N GLU A 53 21.70 5.12 1.42
CA GLU A 53 21.78 4.99 2.88
C GLU A 53 20.66 5.75 3.61
N ALA A 54 20.23 6.90 3.07
CA ALA A 54 19.14 7.68 3.64
C ALA A 54 17.83 6.88 3.70
N LEU A 55 17.51 6.10 2.67
CA LEU A 55 16.32 5.23 2.66
C LEU A 55 16.46 4.04 3.62
N ARG A 56 17.67 3.47 3.74
CA ARG A 56 17.94 2.34 4.63
C ARG A 56 17.82 2.69 6.11
N LYS A 57 18.15 3.94 6.47
CA LYS A 57 18.01 4.48 7.84
C LYS A 57 16.56 4.74 8.24
N MET A 58 15.66 4.93 7.27
CA MET A 58 14.23 5.08 7.54
C MET A 58 13.61 3.73 7.93
N THR A 59 12.60 3.75 8.79
CA THR A 59 11.76 2.58 9.07
C THR A 59 10.78 2.31 7.92
N PHE A 60 10.19 1.11 7.86
CA PHE A 60 9.08 0.85 6.93
C PHE A 60 7.90 1.81 7.09
N GLN A 61 7.64 2.30 8.32
CA GLN A 61 6.56 3.28 8.56
C GLN A 61 6.87 4.60 7.87
N GLU A 62 8.08 5.13 8.07
CA GLU A 62 8.52 6.38 7.45
C GLU A 62 8.54 6.27 5.93
N ARG A 63 9.04 5.15 5.37
CA ARG A 63 9.02 4.90 3.93
C ARG A 63 7.59 4.85 3.39
N GLY A 64 6.67 4.17 4.06
CA GLY A 64 5.26 4.14 3.66
C GLY A 64 4.58 5.51 3.72
N LEU A 65 4.86 6.33 4.74
CA LEU A 65 4.35 7.70 4.84
C LEU A 65 4.93 8.62 3.76
N MET A 66 6.21 8.45 3.43
CA MET A 66 6.86 9.14 2.30
C MET A 66 6.16 8.81 0.97
N LEU A 67 5.87 7.53 0.70
CA LEU A 67 5.12 7.12 -0.48
C LEU A 67 3.71 7.72 -0.53
N LYS A 68 2.99 7.73 0.60
CA LYS A 68 1.65 8.35 0.70
C LYS A 68 1.71 9.85 0.37
N LYS A 69 2.71 10.56 0.91
CA LYS A 69 2.91 11.99 0.67
C LYS A 69 3.19 12.26 -0.81
N LEU A 70 4.02 11.44 -1.44
CA LEU A 70 4.34 11.54 -2.87
C LEU A 70 3.11 11.28 -3.75
N ALA A 71 2.33 10.24 -3.44
CA ALA A 71 1.11 9.92 -4.17
C ALA A 71 0.10 11.08 -4.14
N MET A 72 -0.10 11.70 -2.98
CA MET A 72 -0.96 12.87 -2.83
C MET A 72 -0.46 14.09 -3.62
N TYR A 73 0.86 14.30 -3.65
CA TYR A 73 1.47 15.39 -4.41
C TYR A 73 1.25 15.21 -5.92
N LEU A 74 1.55 14.02 -6.46
CA LEU A 74 1.40 13.72 -7.88
C LEU A 74 -0.08 13.77 -8.33
N THR A 75 -0.99 13.26 -7.50
CA THR A 75 -2.43 13.29 -7.79
C THR A 75 -2.95 14.71 -8.00
N LYS A 76 -2.47 15.69 -7.23
CA LYS A 76 -2.84 17.11 -7.40
C LYS A 76 -2.36 17.71 -8.73
N LYS A 77 -1.33 17.11 -9.34
CA LYS A 77 -0.67 17.59 -10.56
C LYS A 77 -1.01 16.76 -11.80
N LYS A 78 -1.90 15.78 -11.69
CA LYS A 78 -2.15 14.78 -12.74
C LYS A 78 -2.56 15.34 -14.10
N GLN A 79 -3.24 16.50 -14.13
CA GLN A 79 -3.82 17.04 -15.37
C GLN A 79 -2.77 17.32 -16.46
N GLN A 80 -1.59 17.82 -16.10
CA GLN A 80 -0.55 18.13 -17.08
C GLN A 80 0.00 16.87 -17.79
N PHE A 81 -0.07 15.70 -17.15
CA PHE A 81 0.45 14.46 -17.71
C PHE A 81 -0.47 13.87 -18.79
N TYR A 82 -1.77 14.16 -18.75
CA TYR A 82 -2.70 13.70 -19.79
C TYR A 82 -2.39 14.32 -21.15
N GLU A 83 -2.13 15.62 -21.19
CA GLU A 83 -1.78 16.32 -22.43
C GLU A 83 -0.51 15.76 -23.08
N ILE A 84 0.48 15.43 -22.26
CA ILE A 84 1.72 14.78 -22.70
C ILE A 84 1.41 13.34 -23.17
N SER A 85 0.59 12.60 -22.43
CA SER A 85 0.25 11.21 -22.73
C SER A 85 -0.51 11.03 -24.04
N TYR A 86 -1.28 12.01 -24.52
CA TYR A 86 -1.93 11.94 -25.83
C TYR A 86 -0.95 11.74 -27.00
N ARG A 87 0.29 12.21 -26.87
CA ARG A 87 1.35 11.98 -27.88
C ARG A 87 1.78 10.51 -27.98
N THR A 88 1.45 9.68 -27.00
CA THR A 88 1.68 8.21 -27.03
C THR A 88 0.62 7.47 -27.85
N GLY A 89 -0.41 8.17 -28.34
CA GLY A 89 -1.57 7.57 -28.98
C GLY A 89 -2.62 7.04 -28.01
N ALA A 90 -2.43 7.17 -26.69
CA ALA A 90 -3.39 6.70 -25.69
C ALA A 90 -4.61 7.64 -25.58
N THR A 91 -5.82 7.08 -25.49
CA THR A 91 -7.03 7.84 -25.14
C THR A 91 -7.00 8.31 -23.68
N LYS A 92 -7.92 9.19 -23.27
CA LYS A 92 -8.01 9.63 -21.86
C LYS A 92 -8.14 8.47 -20.87
N ILE A 93 -8.90 7.43 -21.21
CA ILE A 93 -9.08 6.23 -20.36
C ILE A 93 -7.78 5.43 -20.32
N ASP A 94 -7.12 5.26 -21.47
CA ASP A 94 -5.82 4.57 -21.58
C ASP A 94 -4.70 5.27 -20.81
N SER A 95 -4.71 6.60 -20.82
CA SER A 95 -3.79 7.44 -20.03
C SER A 95 -4.14 7.40 -18.55
N TRP A 96 -5.42 7.29 -18.18
CA TRP A 96 -5.85 7.14 -16.79
C TRP A 96 -5.29 5.85 -16.18
N ILE A 97 -5.30 4.75 -16.91
CA ILE A 97 -4.72 3.47 -16.47
C ILE A 97 -3.21 3.61 -16.18
N ASP A 98 -2.45 4.29 -17.06
CA ASP A 98 -1.01 4.48 -16.89
C ASP A 98 -0.68 5.49 -15.77
N ILE A 99 -1.31 6.66 -15.79
CA ILE A 99 -0.99 7.76 -14.87
C ILE A 99 -1.55 7.48 -13.48
N GLU A 100 -2.87 7.30 -13.36
CA GLU A 100 -3.52 7.11 -12.06
C GLU A 100 -3.29 5.70 -11.52
N GLY A 101 -3.14 4.68 -12.37
CA GLY A 101 -2.67 3.36 -11.94
C GLY A 101 -1.25 3.42 -11.36
N GLY A 102 -0.35 4.21 -11.95
CA GLY A 102 0.98 4.45 -11.39
C GLY A 102 0.93 5.15 -10.03
N PHE A 103 0.09 6.18 -9.87
CA PHE A 103 -0.07 6.85 -8.56
C PHE A 103 -0.76 5.96 -7.53
N GLY A 104 -1.68 5.10 -7.96
CA GLY A 104 -2.34 4.09 -7.15
C GLY A 104 -1.35 3.08 -6.56
N ASN A 105 -0.29 2.71 -7.29
CA ASN A 105 0.77 1.84 -6.77
C ASN A 105 1.49 2.45 -5.56
N LEU A 106 1.72 3.77 -5.55
CA LEU A 106 2.30 4.46 -4.39
C LEU A 106 1.37 4.39 -3.18
N PHE A 107 0.06 4.58 -3.36
CA PHE A 107 -0.92 4.46 -2.27
C PHE A 107 -1.05 3.03 -1.73
N ALA A 108 -1.05 2.03 -2.62
CA ALA A 108 -1.13 0.63 -2.25
C ALA A 108 0.09 0.22 -1.43
N ASN A 109 1.30 0.50 -1.92
CA ASN A 109 2.55 0.20 -1.21
C ASN A 109 2.71 1.01 0.08
N ALA A 110 2.28 2.28 0.10
CA ALA A 110 2.23 3.06 1.33
C ALA A 110 1.39 2.37 2.42
N SER A 111 0.28 1.73 2.03
CA SER A 111 -0.62 1.02 2.95
C SER A 111 -0.02 -0.27 3.50
N LEU A 112 0.92 -0.91 2.76
CA LEU A 112 1.64 -2.09 3.22
C LEU A 112 2.47 -1.85 4.47
N ARG A 113 2.82 -0.59 4.80
CA ARG A 113 3.55 -0.28 6.05
C ARG A 113 2.87 -0.86 7.28
N LYS A 114 1.54 -0.99 7.29
CA LYS A 114 0.77 -1.59 8.38
C LYS A 114 1.10 -3.07 8.62
N LEU A 115 1.67 -3.74 7.62
CA LEU A 115 2.08 -5.14 7.66
C LEU A 115 3.57 -5.30 8.00
N PHE A 116 4.30 -4.20 8.18
CA PHE A 116 5.73 -4.19 8.51
C PHE A 116 5.95 -3.59 9.91
N PRO A 117 7.04 -3.97 10.61
CA PRO A 117 7.39 -3.37 11.89
C PRO A 117 7.78 -1.90 11.75
N ASN A 118 7.76 -1.16 12.86
CA ASN A 118 8.38 0.18 12.93
C ASN A 118 9.90 0.06 13.12
N GLN A 119 10.56 -0.60 12.16
CA GLN A 119 12.00 -0.89 12.14
C GLN A 119 12.54 -0.71 10.72
N THR A 120 13.87 -0.68 10.58
CA THR A 120 14.56 -0.56 9.29
C THR A 120 14.56 -1.88 8.49
N PHE A 121 14.39 -3.01 9.17
CA PHE A 121 14.34 -4.37 8.64
C PHE A 121 13.06 -5.11 9.09
N ASP A 122 12.76 -6.22 8.42
CA ASP A 122 11.59 -7.05 8.70
C ASP A 122 12.01 -8.39 9.34
N VAL A 123 11.12 -8.99 10.14
CA VAL A 123 11.33 -10.28 10.80
C VAL A 123 10.34 -11.27 10.19
N GLU A 124 10.84 -12.28 9.49
CA GLU A 124 10.02 -13.14 8.64
C GLU A 124 9.72 -14.50 9.29
N GLY A 125 8.43 -14.84 9.35
CA GLY A 125 7.96 -16.14 9.80
C GLY A 125 7.97 -16.29 11.32
N ASP A 126 7.85 -17.53 11.77
CA ASP A 126 7.88 -17.89 13.19
C ASP A 126 9.29 -18.26 13.64
N PRO A 127 9.61 -18.10 14.94
CA PRO A 127 10.87 -18.59 15.51
C PRO A 127 11.00 -20.11 15.42
N ILE A 128 12.22 -20.59 15.20
CA ILE A 128 12.53 -22.02 15.05
C ILE A 128 13.38 -22.47 16.23
N ASP A 129 12.86 -23.35 17.08
CA ASP A 129 13.67 -23.97 18.15
C ASP A 129 14.64 -24.99 17.54
N LEU A 130 15.92 -24.86 17.89
CA LEU A 130 17.01 -25.73 17.42
C LEU A 130 17.63 -26.54 18.57
N SER A 131 17.02 -26.54 19.77
CA SER A 131 17.56 -27.21 20.93
C SER A 131 16.49 -27.81 21.84
N ARG A 132 16.74 -29.01 22.40
CA ARG A 132 15.81 -29.65 23.34
C ARG A 132 15.48 -28.77 24.56
N GLY A 133 16.44 -27.97 25.03
CA GLY A 133 16.27 -27.06 26.16
C GLY A 133 15.62 -25.72 25.81
N GLY A 134 15.46 -25.37 24.53
CA GLY A 134 15.01 -24.05 24.09
C GLY A 134 15.98 -22.91 24.45
N ARG A 135 17.29 -23.16 24.36
CA ARG A 135 18.35 -22.17 24.64
C ARG A 135 19.11 -21.74 23.38
N PHE A 136 18.89 -22.42 22.27
CA PHE A 136 19.42 -22.09 20.96
C PHE A 136 18.31 -22.24 19.91
N MET A 137 18.12 -21.19 19.12
CA MET A 137 17.03 -21.07 18.17
C MET A 137 17.47 -20.24 16.96
N ALA A 138 16.63 -20.20 15.93
CA ALA A 138 16.83 -19.41 14.72
C ALA A 138 15.61 -18.55 14.39
N HIS A 139 15.86 -17.50 13.61
CA HIS A 139 14.84 -16.71 12.95
C HIS A 139 15.34 -16.22 11.60
N HIS A 140 14.44 -15.86 10.69
CA HIS A 140 14.79 -15.12 9.49
C HIS A 140 14.54 -13.62 9.67
N ILE A 141 15.47 -12.80 9.19
CA ILE A 141 15.30 -11.36 9.01
C ILE A 141 15.44 -11.00 7.53
N MET A 142 14.84 -9.89 7.13
CA MET A 142 14.94 -9.32 5.79
C MET A 142 15.44 -7.88 5.90
N VAL A 143 16.68 -7.63 5.49
CA VAL A 143 17.32 -6.30 5.58
C VAL A 143 17.38 -5.62 4.20
N PRO A 144 17.25 -4.28 4.10
CA PRO A 144 17.44 -3.57 2.84
C PRO A 144 18.78 -3.89 2.18
N ARG A 145 18.78 -4.19 0.87
CA ARG A 145 20.03 -4.33 0.09
C ARG A 145 20.77 -2.99 0.00
N GLU A 146 22.09 -3.04 -0.06
CA GLU A 146 22.94 -1.84 -0.11
C GLU A 146 23.22 -1.31 -1.53
N GLY A 147 22.68 -1.99 -2.56
CA GLY A 147 22.85 -1.61 -3.97
C GLY A 147 21.79 -0.63 -4.51
N VAL A 148 21.67 -0.62 -5.84
CA VAL A 148 20.64 0.11 -6.61
C VAL A 148 19.71 -0.82 -7.38
N ALA A 149 18.44 -0.44 -7.46
CA ALA A 149 17.46 -1.12 -8.30
C ALA A 149 17.48 -0.51 -9.71
N VAL A 150 17.95 -1.26 -10.70
CA VAL A 150 17.99 -0.85 -12.10
C VAL A 150 16.69 -1.32 -12.78
N HIS A 151 15.86 -0.38 -13.22
CA HIS A 151 14.60 -0.66 -13.88
C HIS A 151 14.68 -0.32 -15.37
N ILE A 152 14.72 -1.34 -16.24
CA ILE A 152 14.70 -1.19 -17.69
C ILE A 152 13.27 -1.44 -18.16
N ASN A 153 12.56 -0.39 -18.53
CA ASN A 153 11.12 -0.42 -18.73
C ASN A 153 10.71 -0.38 -20.21
N ALA A 154 9.56 -0.98 -20.54
CA ALA A 154 8.98 -0.93 -21.88
C ALA A 154 8.25 0.40 -22.15
N PHE A 155 7.84 0.58 -23.40
CA PHE A 155 7.23 1.81 -23.91
C PHE A 155 5.75 2.00 -23.53
N ASN A 156 5.04 0.93 -23.17
CA ASN A 156 3.59 0.90 -23.07
C ASN A 156 3.04 1.63 -21.83
N PHE A 157 3.78 1.59 -20.73
CA PHE A 157 3.41 2.17 -19.44
C PHE A 157 4.56 3.02 -18.85
N PRO A 158 4.86 4.19 -19.44
CA PRO A 158 5.95 5.05 -18.99
C PRO A 158 5.77 5.58 -17.56
N VAL A 159 4.54 5.67 -17.05
CA VAL A 159 4.27 6.10 -15.66
C VAL A 159 4.05 4.88 -14.76
N TRP A 160 3.12 4.01 -15.10
CA TRP A 160 2.79 2.84 -14.29
C TRP A 160 3.98 1.89 -14.15
N GLY A 161 4.68 1.56 -15.25
CA GLY A 161 5.82 0.63 -15.21
C GLY A 161 7.03 1.18 -14.44
N MET A 162 7.15 2.51 -14.33
CA MET A 162 8.12 3.12 -13.40
C MET A 162 7.63 2.99 -11.96
N LEU A 163 6.41 3.45 -11.68
CA LEU A 163 5.93 3.61 -10.31
C LEU A 163 5.52 2.30 -9.63
N GLU A 164 5.13 1.26 -10.36
CA GLU A 164 4.89 -0.06 -9.79
C GLU A 164 6.18 -0.65 -9.20
N LYS A 165 7.32 -0.51 -9.90
CA LYS A 165 8.64 -0.95 -9.42
C LYS A 165 9.19 -0.02 -8.35
N CYS A 166 9.17 1.29 -8.62
CA CYS A 166 9.72 2.30 -7.72
C CYS A 166 9.03 2.31 -6.35
N ALA A 167 7.70 2.13 -6.31
CA ALA A 167 6.98 2.07 -5.05
C ALA A 167 7.46 0.92 -4.17
N VAL A 168 7.82 -0.22 -4.77
CA VAL A 168 8.21 -1.44 -4.07
C VAL A 168 9.65 -1.36 -3.55
N ASN A 169 10.62 -0.96 -4.38
CA ASN A 169 12.01 -0.86 -3.93
C ASN A 169 12.21 0.29 -2.93
N TRP A 170 11.50 1.42 -3.08
CA TRP A 170 11.51 2.48 -2.07
C TRP A 170 10.87 2.02 -0.77
N MET A 171 9.81 1.21 -0.79
CA MET A 171 9.25 0.61 0.42
C MET A 171 10.27 -0.31 1.12
N ALA A 172 11.09 -1.02 0.35
CA ALA A 172 12.18 -1.88 0.82
C ALA A 172 13.43 -1.11 1.28
N GLY A 173 13.53 0.21 1.03
CA GLY A 173 14.68 1.02 1.41
C GLY A 173 15.83 1.02 0.40
N MET A 174 15.56 0.69 -0.87
CA MET A 174 16.56 0.65 -1.95
C MET A 174 16.34 1.81 -2.94
N PRO A 175 17.39 2.52 -3.40
CA PRO A 175 17.28 3.56 -4.44
C PRO A 175 17.06 2.96 -5.84
N ALA A 176 16.56 3.76 -6.79
CA ALA A 176 16.28 3.33 -8.17
C ALA A 176 17.06 4.12 -9.24
N VAL A 177 17.46 3.43 -10.31
CA VAL A 177 17.88 4.01 -11.59
C VAL A 177 16.92 3.51 -12.67
N VAL A 178 16.13 4.42 -13.23
CA VAL A 178 15.06 4.10 -14.19
C VAL A 178 15.49 4.43 -15.62
N LEU A 179 15.31 3.47 -16.52
CA LEU A 179 15.57 3.58 -17.95
C LEU A 179 14.27 3.31 -18.71
N PRO A 180 13.42 4.34 -18.95
CA PRO A 180 12.23 4.18 -19.77
C PRO A 180 12.61 3.97 -21.24
N ALA A 181 11.77 3.23 -21.97
CA ALA A 181 11.94 3.06 -23.40
C ALA A 181 11.94 4.44 -24.12
N PRO A 182 12.85 4.67 -25.09
CA PRO A 182 13.02 5.97 -25.74
C PRO A 182 11.73 6.58 -26.29
N GLN A 183 10.83 5.76 -26.83
CA GLN A 183 9.62 6.20 -27.54
C GLN A 183 8.64 6.98 -26.65
N THR A 184 8.65 6.74 -25.34
CA THR A 184 7.71 7.36 -24.39
C THR A 184 8.39 7.95 -23.15
N ALA A 185 9.73 8.03 -23.16
CA ALA A 185 10.55 8.54 -22.05
C ALA A 185 10.19 9.97 -21.62
N TYR A 186 9.69 10.80 -22.54
CA TYR A 186 9.27 12.18 -22.25
C TYR A 186 8.14 12.27 -21.21
N LEU A 187 7.25 11.26 -21.15
CA LEU A 187 6.19 11.21 -20.15
C LEU A 187 6.74 10.78 -18.78
N THR A 188 7.64 9.80 -18.76
CA THR A 188 8.38 9.43 -17.54
C THR A 188 9.16 10.63 -16.99
N GLU A 189 9.89 11.35 -17.85
CA GLU A 189 10.64 12.56 -17.50
C GLU A 189 9.75 13.62 -16.84
N ALA A 190 8.58 13.90 -17.43
CA ALA A 190 7.64 14.88 -16.90
C ALA A 190 7.17 14.51 -15.47
N VAL A 191 6.90 13.24 -15.21
CA VAL A 191 6.53 12.76 -13.87
C VAL A 191 7.72 12.84 -12.90
N VAL A 192 8.92 12.43 -13.33
CA VAL A 192 10.14 12.50 -12.51
C VAL A 192 10.48 13.96 -12.13
N LYS A 193 10.29 14.93 -13.03
CA LYS A 193 10.43 16.36 -12.73
C LYS A 193 9.60 16.78 -11.51
N GLU A 194 8.36 16.31 -11.45
CA GLU A 194 7.48 16.59 -10.31
C GLU A 194 7.87 15.82 -9.05
N ILE A 195 8.32 14.57 -9.17
CA ILE A 195 8.85 13.80 -8.04
C ILE A 195 10.04 14.53 -7.42
N ILE A 196 11.02 14.96 -8.22
CA ILE A 196 12.21 15.67 -7.75
C ILE A 196 11.85 17.06 -7.18
N ALA A 197 11.00 17.82 -7.86
CA ALA A 197 10.56 19.14 -7.40
C ALA A 197 9.84 19.08 -6.03
N SER A 198 9.19 17.95 -5.71
CA SER A 198 8.50 17.77 -4.44
C SER A 198 9.43 17.74 -3.22
N LYS A 199 10.71 17.36 -3.41
CA LYS A 199 11.69 17.11 -2.33
C LYS A 199 11.19 16.14 -1.24
N ILE A 200 10.25 15.26 -1.59
CA ILE A 200 9.70 14.26 -0.67
C ILE A 200 10.67 13.09 -0.50
N LEU A 201 11.28 12.64 -1.59
CA LEU A 201 12.28 11.59 -1.55
C LEU A 201 13.64 12.17 -1.11
N PRO A 202 14.43 11.42 -0.31
CA PRO A 202 15.83 11.75 -0.10
C PRO A 202 16.59 11.86 -1.42
N GLU A 203 17.58 12.75 -1.47
CA GLU A 203 18.47 12.88 -2.62
C GLU A 203 19.11 11.52 -2.98
N GLY A 204 19.19 11.19 -4.27
CA GLY A 204 19.76 9.93 -4.76
C GLY A 204 18.81 8.72 -4.70
N SER A 205 17.61 8.84 -4.12
CA SER A 205 16.59 7.78 -4.10
C SER A 205 16.07 7.40 -5.49
N LEU A 206 16.14 8.34 -6.44
CA LEU A 206 15.68 8.16 -7.82
C LEU A 206 16.66 8.84 -8.77
N GLN A 207 17.05 8.11 -9.81
CA GLN A 207 17.75 8.62 -10.97
C GLN A 207 17.02 8.18 -12.24
N LEU A 208 17.09 9.01 -13.28
CA LEU A 208 16.43 8.79 -14.56
C LEU A 208 17.45 8.90 -15.69
N ILE A 209 17.55 7.85 -16.50
CA ILE A 209 18.24 7.87 -17.78
C ILE A 209 17.18 7.71 -18.87
N SER A 210 16.68 8.83 -19.39
CA SER A 210 15.74 8.84 -20.52
C SER A 210 16.36 8.19 -21.77
N GLY A 211 16.05 6.90 -22.00
CA GLY A 211 16.53 6.12 -23.14
C GLY A 211 17.34 4.87 -22.78
N THR A 212 17.96 4.26 -23.78
CA THR A 212 18.67 2.97 -23.63
C THR A 212 20.17 3.18 -23.42
N ALA A 213 20.68 2.87 -22.23
CA ALA A 213 22.11 2.81 -21.94
C ALA A 213 22.66 1.39 -22.13
N LYS A 214 23.47 1.16 -23.17
CA LYS A 214 23.96 -0.18 -23.53
C LYS A 214 24.91 -0.80 -22.50
N ASN A 215 25.64 0.05 -21.77
CA ASN A 215 26.60 -0.31 -20.73
C ASN A 215 26.00 -0.30 -19.31
N ILE A 216 24.66 -0.22 -19.17
CA ILE A 216 23.99 -0.17 -17.85
C ILE A 216 24.33 -1.37 -16.95
N LEU A 217 24.65 -2.52 -17.54
CA LEU A 217 24.96 -3.75 -16.81
C LEU A 217 26.47 -3.96 -16.60
N ASP A 218 27.34 -3.11 -17.12
CA ASP A 218 28.78 -3.34 -17.11
C ASP A 218 29.36 -3.27 -15.70
N THR A 219 28.75 -2.45 -14.84
CA THR A 219 29.22 -2.17 -13.48
C THR A 219 28.16 -2.40 -12.39
N VAL A 220 27.15 -3.24 -12.67
CA VAL A 220 26.28 -3.74 -11.59
C VAL A 220 27.08 -4.67 -10.66
N GLU A 221 26.64 -4.76 -9.41
CA GLU A 221 27.29 -5.51 -8.33
C GLU A 221 26.31 -6.43 -7.61
N SER A 222 26.81 -7.37 -6.82
CA SER A 222 26.01 -8.41 -6.13
C SER A 222 24.88 -7.90 -5.22
N GLN A 223 24.92 -6.63 -4.79
CA GLN A 223 23.86 -6.00 -3.99
C GLN A 223 22.80 -5.27 -4.82
N ASP A 224 23.04 -5.07 -6.13
CA ASP A 224 22.07 -4.46 -7.03
C ASP A 224 20.95 -5.45 -7.38
N VAL A 225 19.86 -4.92 -7.92
CA VAL A 225 18.76 -5.73 -8.49
C VAL A 225 18.42 -5.17 -9.84
N VAL A 226 18.32 -6.03 -10.87
CA VAL A 226 17.93 -5.62 -12.21
C VAL A 226 16.54 -6.15 -12.51
N THR A 227 15.65 -5.26 -12.91
CA THR A 227 14.28 -5.60 -13.33
C THR A 227 14.07 -5.12 -14.76
N PHE A 228 13.76 -6.05 -15.66
CA PHE A 228 13.55 -5.78 -17.08
C PHE A 228 12.10 -6.09 -17.49
N THR A 229 11.50 -5.17 -18.22
CA THR A 229 10.23 -5.32 -18.93
C THR A 229 10.44 -5.00 -20.41
N GLY A 230 10.10 -5.94 -21.30
CA GLY A 230 10.22 -5.75 -22.74
C GLY A 230 10.18 -7.05 -23.53
N SER A 231 10.76 -7.08 -24.73
CA SER A 231 10.69 -8.30 -25.55
C SER A 231 11.50 -9.47 -24.96
N ALA A 232 11.03 -10.70 -25.21
CA ALA A 232 11.73 -11.90 -24.74
C ALA A 232 13.13 -12.05 -25.36
N SER A 233 13.32 -11.54 -26.58
CA SER A 233 14.64 -11.54 -27.25
C SER A 233 15.64 -10.64 -26.53
N THR A 234 15.25 -9.39 -26.23
CA THR A 234 16.08 -8.42 -25.51
C THR A 234 16.35 -8.90 -24.08
N GLY A 235 15.33 -9.36 -23.37
CA GLY A 235 15.49 -9.87 -22.01
C GLY A 235 16.48 -11.05 -21.94
N LYS A 236 16.46 -11.97 -22.91
CA LYS A 236 17.45 -13.07 -23.01
C LYS A 236 18.86 -12.59 -23.30
N ILE A 237 19.04 -11.50 -24.05
CA ILE A 237 20.36 -10.91 -24.29
C ILE A 237 20.89 -10.31 -22.98
N LEU A 238 20.07 -9.52 -22.29
CA LEU A 238 20.44 -8.90 -21.01
C LEU A 238 20.72 -9.94 -19.93
N LYS A 239 19.87 -10.98 -19.80
CA LYS A 239 20.04 -12.06 -18.82
C LYS A 239 21.34 -12.86 -19.00
N LYS A 240 21.92 -12.86 -20.22
CA LYS A 240 23.21 -13.51 -20.54
C LYS A 240 24.42 -12.61 -20.29
N HIS A 241 24.21 -11.38 -19.82
CA HIS A 241 25.30 -10.44 -19.61
C HIS A 241 26.32 -11.01 -18.61
N PRO A 242 27.63 -11.07 -18.95
CA PRO A 242 28.64 -11.73 -18.11
C PRO A 242 28.68 -11.20 -16.68
N ARG A 243 28.52 -9.88 -16.51
CA ARG A 243 28.52 -9.24 -15.19
C ARG A 243 27.42 -9.76 -14.26
N LEU A 244 26.22 -10.04 -14.78
CA LEU A 244 25.13 -10.58 -13.96
C LEU A 244 25.46 -11.96 -13.39
N ILE A 245 26.20 -12.77 -14.17
CA ILE A 245 26.62 -14.11 -13.77
C ILE A 245 27.78 -14.03 -12.79
N GLU A 246 28.77 -13.19 -13.08
CA GLU A 246 29.95 -12.97 -12.22
C GLU A 246 29.56 -12.49 -10.82
N GLU A 247 28.69 -11.48 -10.74
CA GLU A 247 28.24 -10.88 -9.49
C GLU A 247 27.00 -11.57 -8.89
N SER A 248 26.43 -12.57 -9.59
CA SER A 248 25.18 -13.24 -9.21
C SER A 248 24.02 -12.28 -8.93
N VAL A 249 23.92 -11.22 -9.74
CA VAL A 249 22.93 -10.16 -9.57
C VAL A 249 21.52 -10.71 -9.85
N PRO A 250 20.55 -10.52 -8.95
CA PRO A 250 19.15 -10.85 -9.22
C PRO A 250 18.64 -10.13 -10.49
N PHE A 251 18.20 -10.91 -11.48
CA PHE A 251 17.62 -10.42 -12.72
C PHE A 251 16.18 -10.91 -12.89
N THR A 252 15.23 -10.00 -12.67
CA THR A 252 13.80 -10.25 -12.86
C THR A 252 13.40 -9.84 -14.27
N MET A 253 12.71 -10.73 -14.98
CA MET A 253 12.33 -10.54 -16.37
C MET A 253 10.82 -10.72 -16.52
N GLU A 254 10.17 -9.68 -17.02
CA GLU A 254 8.82 -9.72 -17.55
C GLU A 254 8.89 -9.50 -19.06
N ALA A 255 8.30 -10.41 -19.83
CA ALA A 255 8.45 -10.46 -21.28
C ALA A 255 7.15 -10.81 -22.01
N ASP A 256 7.23 -10.86 -23.34
CA ASP A 256 6.17 -11.28 -24.28
C ASP A 256 5.29 -12.40 -23.71
N SER A 257 3.96 -12.25 -23.81
CA SER A 257 3.00 -13.16 -23.20
C SER A 257 1.76 -13.38 -24.07
N LEU A 258 1.50 -14.64 -24.40
CA LEU A 258 0.31 -15.04 -25.16
C LEU A 258 -0.84 -15.38 -24.22
N ASN A 259 -1.37 -14.35 -23.55
CA ASN A 259 -2.45 -14.50 -22.58
C ASN A 259 -3.71 -15.10 -23.22
N ALA A 260 -4.43 -15.90 -22.45
CA ALA A 260 -5.60 -16.64 -22.90
C ALA A 260 -6.88 -16.16 -22.21
N SER A 261 -8.01 -16.27 -22.91
CA SER A 261 -9.34 -16.17 -22.32
C SER A 261 -10.19 -17.34 -22.77
N ILE A 262 -10.73 -18.06 -21.78
CA ILE A 262 -11.49 -19.30 -21.98
C ILE A 262 -12.97 -18.99 -21.75
N LEU A 263 -13.83 -19.36 -22.68
CA LEU A 263 -15.27 -19.37 -22.49
C LEU A 263 -15.68 -20.75 -21.95
N GLY A 264 -16.35 -20.81 -20.80
CA GLY A 264 -16.88 -22.06 -20.24
C GLY A 264 -18.00 -22.66 -21.11
N GLU A 265 -18.19 -23.97 -21.04
CA GLU A 265 -19.21 -24.67 -21.86
C GLU A 265 -20.65 -24.28 -21.51
N ASP A 266 -20.86 -23.74 -20.32
CA ASP A 266 -22.14 -23.22 -19.80
C ASP A 266 -22.43 -21.78 -20.25
N ALA A 267 -21.40 -21.04 -20.68
CA ALA A 267 -21.50 -19.65 -21.10
C ALA A 267 -21.91 -19.56 -22.59
N VAL A 268 -23.18 -19.85 -22.86
CA VAL A 268 -23.78 -19.84 -24.22
C VAL A 268 -24.47 -18.51 -24.53
N PRO A 269 -24.75 -18.17 -25.81
CA PRO A 269 -25.52 -16.97 -26.17
C PRO A 269 -26.82 -16.83 -25.36
N GLY A 270 -27.07 -15.62 -24.86
CA GLY A 270 -28.20 -15.32 -23.97
C GLY A 270 -27.90 -15.47 -22.48
N THR A 271 -26.72 -15.98 -22.11
CA THR A 271 -26.23 -15.95 -20.72
C THR A 271 -25.44 -14.67 -20.44
N PRO A 272 -25.47 -14.15 -19.20
CA PRO A 272 -24.59 -13.07 -18.77
C PRO A 272 -23.11 -13.35 -19.03
N GLU A 273 -22.67 -14.60 -18.85
CA GLU A 273 -21.27 -15.01 -19.00
C GLU A 273 -20.79 -14.85 -20.45
N PHE A 274 -21.63 -15.18 -21.44
CA PHE A 274 -21.30 -14.97 -22.84
C PHE A 274 -21.10 -13.47 -23.15
N ASP A 275 -22.02 -12.61 -22.69
CA ASP A 275 -21.92 -11.16 -22.89
C ASP A 275 -20.69 -10.57 -22.18
N LEU A 276 -20.38 -11.05 -20.98
CA LEU A 276 -19.18 -10.69 -20.22
C LEU A 276 -17.91 -11.07 -20.97
N PHE A 277 -17.85 -12.30 -21.52
CA PHE A 277 -16.70 -12.77 -22.29
C PHE A 277 -16.44 -11.89 -23.52
N ILE A 278 -17.48 -11.61 -24.32
CA ILE A 278 -17.36 -10.76 -25.51
C ILE A 278 -16.90 -9.34 -25.13
N LYS A 279 -17.47 -8.78 -24.06
CA LYS A 279 -17.08 -7.45 -23.55
C LYS A 279 -15.62 -7.42 -23.11
N GLU A 280 -15.18 -8.43 -22.37
CA GLU A 280 -13.81 -8.50 -21.84
C GLU A 280 -12.78 -8.66 -22.95
N VAL A 281 -13.03 -9.56 -23.90
CA VAL A 281 -12.15 -9.75 -25.06
C VAL A 281 -12.05 -8.47 -25.89
N ARG A 282 -13.18 -7.80 -26.18
CA ARG A 282 -13.17 -6.51 -26.89
C ARG A 282 -12.34 -5.46 -26.14
N ASN A 283 -12.55 -5.33 -24.83
CA ASN A 283 -11.81 -4.36 -24.01
C ASN A 283 -10.31 -4.62 -24.06
N GLU A 284 -9.89 -5.87 -23.87
CA GLU A 284 -8.47 -6.24 -23.85
C GLU A 284 -7.78 -6.09 -25.21
N MET A 285 -8.51 -6.25 -26.31
CA MET A 285 -8.00 -5.95 -27.65
C MET A 285 -7.81 -4.44 -27.89
N THR A 286 -8.61 -3.58 -27.26
CA THR A 286 -8.74 -2.17 -27.69
C THR A 286 -8.16 -1.15 -26.71
N VAL A 287 -8.16 -1.45 -25.42
CA VAL A 287 -7.48 -0.63 -24.40
C VAL A 287 -6.00 -0.54 -24.73
N LYS A 288 -5.48 0.69 -24.78
CA LYS A 288 -4.13 1.05 -25.25
C LYS A 288 -3.79 0.51 -26.65
N CYS A 289 -4.79 0.33 -27.52
CA CYS A 289 -4.61 -0.31 -28.81
C CYS A 289 -3.97 -1.72 -28.67
N GLY A 290 -4.34 -2.45 -27.61
CA GLY A 290 -3.84 -3.79 -27.31
C GLY A 290 -2.37 -3.86 -26.87
N GLN A 291 -1.71 -2.72 -26.61
CA GLN A 291 -0.30 -2.65 -26.19
C GLN A 291 -0.10 -2.91 -24.69
N LYS A 292 -0.82 -3.88 -24.13
CA LYS A 292 -0.63 -4.34 -22.76
C LYS A 292 0.03 -5.72 -22.79
N CYS A 293 1.03 -5.94 -21.95
CA CYS A 293 1.62 -7.27 -21.75
C CYS A 293 0.59 -8.30 -21.27
N THR A 294 -0.47 -7.84 -20.62
CA THR A 294 -1.61 -8.62 -20.13
C THR A 294 -2.79 -8.68 -21.10
N ALA A 295 -2.73 -8.15 -22.33
CA ALA A 295 -3.85 -8.20 -23.26
C ALA A 295 -4.14 -9.64 -23.73
N ILE A 296 -5.42 -9.97 -23.97
CA ILE A 296 -5.84 -11.28 -24.46
C ILE A 296 -5.31 -11.48 -25.90
N ARG A 297 -4.51 -12.51 -26.12
CA ARG A 297 -3.97 -12.88 -27.44
C ARG A 297 -4.64 -14.11 -28.03
N ARG A 298 -5.12 -15.01 -27.19
CA ARG A 298 -5.73 -16.28 -27.57
C ARG A 298 -7.11 -16.42 -26.93
N ILE A 299 -8.13 -16.62 -27.74
CA ILE A 299 -9.53 -16.70 -27.32
C ILE A 299 -9.96 -18.16 -27.55
N ILE A 300 -10.13 -18.91 -26.47
CA ILE A 300 -10.34 -20.37 -26.49
C ILE A 300 -11.80 -20.64 -26.15
N VAL A 301 -12.58 -21.17 -27.08
CA VAL A 301 -14.03 -21.32 -26.93
C VAL A 301 -14.51 -22.71 -27.34
N PRO A 302 -15.64 -23.21 -26.81
CA PRO A 302 -16.20 -24.48 -27.25
C PRO A 302 -16.40 -24.48 -28.77
N GLU A 303 -16.05 -25.58 -29.44
CA GLU A 303 -16.15 -25.72 -30.90
C GLU A 303 -17.54 -25.31 -31.43
N LYS A 304 -18.60 -25.70 -30.71
CA LYS A 304 -19.99 -25.38 -31.03
C LYS A 304 -20.36 -23.88 -30.94
N LEU A 305 -19.54 -23.05 -30.29
CA LEU A 305 -19.77 -21.61 -30.08
C LEU A 305 -18.85 -20.72 -30.92
N MET A 306 -17.99 -21.30 -31.77
CA MET A 306 -17.01 -20.55 -32.57
C MET A 306 -17.65 -19.44 -33.42
N GLU A 307 -18.73 -19.77 -34.14
CA GLU A 307 -19.42 -18.82 -35.01
C GLU A 307 -20.13 -17.72 -34.21
N ASP A 308 -20.84 -18.08 -33.14
CA ASP A 308 -21.54 -17.14 -32.25
C ASP A 308 -20.57 -16.10 -31.69
N VAL A 309 -19.42 -16.55 -31.17
CA VAL A 309 -18.38 -15.68 -30.62
C VAL A 309 -17.78 -14.80 -31.70
N GLN A 310 -17.45 -15.36 -32.87
CA GLN A 310 -16.87 -14.60 -33.99
C GLN A 310 -17.81 -13.46 -34.42
N ILE A 311 -19.10 -13.75 -34.60
CA ILE A 311 -20.11 -12.76 -35.01
C ILE A 311 -20.30 -11.70 -33.92
N ALA A 312 -20.47 -12.12 -32.66
CA ALA A 312 -20.71 -11.20 -31.55
C ALA A 312 -19.52 -10.27 -31.30
N LEU A 313 -18.30 -10.82 -31.32
CA LEU A 313 -17.07 -10.05 -31.14
C LEU A 313 -16.82 -9.09 -32.31
N GLY A 314 -17.01 -9.54 -33.57
CA GLY A 314 -16.89 -8.68 -34.74
C GLY A 314 -17.82 -7.46 -34.67
N LYS A 315 -19.10 -7.66 -34.33
CA LYS A 315 -20.08 -6.57 -34.12
C LYS A 315 -19.69 -5.59 -33.01
N GLN A 316 -18.98 -6.06 -32.00
CA GLN A 316 -18.54 -5.24 -30.87
C GLN A 316 -17.26 -4.47 -31.18
N LEU A 317 -16.35 -5.04 -31.98
CA LEU A 317 -15.15 -4.37 -32.48
C LEU A 317 -15.49 -3.28 -33.51
N ASP A 318 -16.53 -3.46 -34.33
CA ASP A 318 -16.97 -2.48 -35.35
C ASP A 318 -17.44 -1.16 -34.75
N LYS A 319 -17.87 -1.19 -33.48
CA LYS A 319 -18.30 0.00 -32.73
C LYS A 319 -17.14 0.83 -32.17
N VAL A 320 -15.90 0.39 -32.34
CA VAL A 320 -14.72 1.03 -31.73
C VAL A 320 -14.19 2.11 -32.65
N THR A 321 -14.51 3.36 -32.34
CA THR A 321 -14.03 4.52 -33.08
C THR A 321 -12.53 4.73 -32.89
N ILE A 322 -11.79 4.76 -34.00
CA ILE A 322 -10.33 4.98 -34.06
C ILE A 322 -10.06 6.44 -34.41
N GLY A 323 -9.10 7.11 -33.76
CA GLY A 323 -8.86 8.52 -34.03
C GLY A 323 -7.86 9.23 -33.11
N ASP A 324 -7.80 10.55 -33.23
CA ASP A 324 -7.05 11.40 -32.30
C ASP A 324 -7.65 11.25 -30.88
N PRO A 325 -6.85 10.82 -29.89
CA PRO A 325 -7.32 10.63 -28.51
C PRO A 325 -7.86 11.90 -27.83
N ARG A 326 -7.63 13.09 -28.41
CA ARG A 326 -8.18 14.37 -27.94
C ARG A 326 -9.67 14.54 -28.29
N ILE A 327 -10.20 13.71 -29.19
CA ILE A 327 -11.61 13.74 -29.60
C ILE A 327 -12.43 12.84 -28.68
N LYS A 328 -13.54 13.37 -28.16
CA LYS A 328 -14.37 12.71 -27.13
C LYS A 328 -14.99 11.40 -27.59
N GLU A 329 -15.29 11.27 -28.88
CA GLU A 329 -15.93 10.11 -29.51
C GLU A 329 -14.96 8.95 -29.72
N VAL A 330 -13.65 9.23 -29.79
CA VAL A 330 -12.62 8.21 -30.02
C VAL A 330 -12.55 7.25 -28.83
N ARG A 331 -12.43 5.95 -29.13
CA ARG A 331 -12.37 4.86 -28.15
C ARG A 331 -11.06 4.08 -28.21
N MET A 332 -10.36 4.14 -29.34
CA MET A 332 -9.02 3.58 -29.49
C MET A 332 -8.14 4.57 -30.26
N GLY A 333 -6.95 4.86 -29.74
CA GLY A 333 -6.01 5.74 -30.43
C GLY A 333 -5.01 4.97 -31.31
N ALA A 334 -3.73 5.34 -31.24
CA ALA A 334 -2.68 4.79 -32.08
C ALA A 334 -1.76 3.81 -31.32
N LEU A 335 -1.00 3.00 -32.07
CA LEU A 335 0.19 2.35 -31.54
C LEU A 335 1.28 3.38 -31.24
N VAL A 336 2.28 3.03 -30.43
CA VAL A 336 3.30 3.98 -29.97
C VAL A 336 4.17 4.55 -31.11
N SER A 337 4.31 3.84 -32.22
CA SER A 337 5.15 4.27 -33.35
C SER A 337 4.84 3.49 -34.64
N ASP A 338 5.27 4.03 -35.78
CA ASP A 338 5.20 3.34 -37.07
C ASP A 338 6.01 2.05 -37.10
N ALA A 339 7.18 2.03 -36.45
CA ALA A 339 7.98 0.83 -36.31
C ALA A 339 7.19 -0.27 -35.57
N GLN A 340 6.44 0.10 -34.53
CA GLN A 340 5.58 -0.85 -33.82
C GLN A 340 4.41 -1.32 -34.68
N ARG A 341 3.77 -0.42 -35.46
CA ARG A 341 2.72 -0.80 -36.42
C ARG A 341 3.22 -1.81 -37.44
N ASN A 342 4.41 -1.58 -38.02
CA ASN A 342 5.01 -2.49 -38.99
C ASN A 342 5.36 -3.84 -38.36
N SER A 343 5.95 -3.83 -37.17
CA SER A 343 6.19 -5.05 -36.38
C SER A 343 4.89 -5.85 -36.17
N VAL A 344 3.79 -5.19 -35.78
CA VAL A 344 2.48 -5.86 -35.62
C VAL A 344 2.01 -6.49 -36.94
N LYS A 345 2.11 -5.77 -38.07
CA LYS A 345 1.75 -6.32 -39.40
C LYS A 345 2.59 -7.56 -39.74
N GLU A 346 3.90 -7.54 -39.47
CA GLU A 346 4.79 -8.70 -39.70
C GLU A 346 4.42 -9.91 -38.83
N GLN A 347 4.07 -9.69 -37.55
CA GLN A 347 3.65 -10.79 -36.67
C GLN A 347 2.30 -11.38 -37.10
N ILE A 348 1.36 -10.55 -37.55
CA ILE A 348 0.09 -11.01 -38.12
C ILE A 348 0.36 -11.90 -39.34
N GLN A 349 1.25 -11.49 -40.25
CA GLN A 349 1.60 -12.28 -41.45
C GLN A 349 2.13 -13.68 -41.09
N LYS A 350 2.91 -13.81 -40.01
CA LYS A 350 3.38 -15.12 -39.52
C LYS A 350 2.23 -15.96 -38.99
N ILE A 351 1.29 -15.37 -38.26
CA ILE A 351 0.12 -16.11 -37.73
C ILE A 351 -0.82 -16.54 -38.87
N THR A 352 -0.95 -15.72 -39.92
CA THR A 352 -1.80 -16.02 -41.08
C THR A 352 -1.28 -17.16 -41.97
N GLN A 353 -0.10 -17.72 -41.66
CA GLN A 353 0.36 -18.94 -42.32
C GLN A 353 -0.57 -20.13 -42.05
N THR A 354 -1.27 -20.13 -40.91
CA THR A 354 -2.22 -21.20 -40.54
C THR A 354 -3.59 -20.67 -40.11
N ALA A 355 -3.68 -19.43 -39.62
CA ALA A 355 -4.94 -18.79 -39.22
C ALA A 355 -5.52 -17.88 -40.33
N LYS A 356 -6.83 -17.63 -40.29
CA LYS A 356 -7.53 -16.72 -41.21
C LYS A 356 -7.90 -15.41 -40.51
N ILE A 357 -7.75 -14.28 -41.17
CA ILE A 357 -8.34 -13.01 -40.70
C ILE A 357 -9.86 -13.11 -40.90
N VAL A 358 -10.62 -12.96 -39.82
CA VAL A 358 -12.10 -13.03 -39.82
C VAL A 358 -12.77 -11.71 -39.46
N TYR A 359 -12.01 -10.74 -38.95
CA TYR A 359 -12.43 -9.36 -38.79
C TYR A 359 -11.23 -8.42 -38.92
N GLY A 360 -11.47 -7.28 -39.56
CA GLY A 360 -10.47 -6.23 -39.79
C GLY A 360 -9.56 -6.51 -40.98
N ASP A 361 -8.73 -5.52 -41.29
CA ASP A 361 -7.81 -5.49 -42.43
C ASP A 361 -6.75 -4.41 -42.17
N PHE A 362 -5.72 -4.33 -43.02
CA PHE A 362 -4.57 -3.45 -42.78
C PHE A 362 -4.74 -2.00 -43.19
N ASP A 363 -5.63 -1.70 -44.14
CA ASP A 363 -5.58 -0.45 -44.91
C ASP A 363 -6.96 0.21 -45.12
N ASP A 364 -8.06 -0.48 -44.81
CA ASP A 364 -9.45 -0.04 -44.98
C ASP A 364 -10.12 0.25 -43.62
N PHE A 365 -9.81 1.43 -43.07
CA PHE A 365 -10.51 1.99 -41.92
C PHE A 365 -10.45 3.52 -41.89
N GLN A 366 -11.46 4.11 -41.25
CA GLN A 366 -11.54 5.55 -41.03
C GLN A 366 -10.90 5.92 -39.70
N VAL A 367 -10.17 7.05 -39.69
CA VAL A 367 -9.57 7.65 -38.50
C VAL A 367 -10.24 8.99 -38.27
N THR A 368 -10.78 9.19 -37.06
CA THR A 368 -11.49 10.42 -36.69
C THR A 368 -10.50 11.49 -36.26
N GLY A 369 -10.48 12.62 -36.97
CA GLY A 369 -9.71 13.82 -36.61
C GLY A 369 -8.18 13.69 -36.66
N ALA A 370 -7.66 12.67 -37.35
CA ALA A 370 -6.24 12.53 -37.65
C ALA A 370 -6.04 11.96 -39.06
N ASP A 371 -4.81 12.01 -39.56
CA ASP A 371 -4.42 11.42 -40.85
C ASP A 371 -3.95 9.98 -40.63
N SER A 372 -4.68 9.00 -41.19
CA SER A 372 -4.40 7.58 -41.05
C SER A 372 -3.03 7.15 -41.58
N LYS A 373 -2.45 7.93 -42.51
CA LYS A 373 -1.12 7.65 -43.09
C LYS A 373 0.02 8.21 -42.25
N LYS A 374 -0.23 9.27 -41.47
CA LYS A 374 0.80 9.93 -40.64
C LYS A 374 0.86 9.37 -39.22
N GLY A 375 -0.27 9.01 -38.64
CA GLY A 375 -0.32 8.38 -37.33
C GLY A 375 -0.11 6.86 -37.40
N ALA A 376 0.35 6.27 -36.29
CA ALA A 376 0.58 4.84 -36.15
C ALA A 376 -0.71 4.06 -35.85
N PHE A 377 -1.78 4.34 -36.58
CA PHE A 377 -3.09 3.71 -36.39
C PHE A 377 -3.15 2.31 -37.00
N ILE A 378 -3.94 1.44 -36.38
CA ILE A 378 -4.28 0.10 -36.89
C ILE A 378 -5.69 -0.27 -36.43
N LYS A 379 -6.45 -0.94 -37.31
CA LYS A 379 -7.76 -1.52 -36.99
C LYS A 379 -7.59 -2.77 -36.11
N PRO A 380 -8.53 -3.10 -35.19
CA PRO A 380 -8.48 -4.38 -34.51
C PRO A 380 -8.55 -5.54 -35.51
N ILE A 381 -7.69 -6.55 -35.32
CA ILE A 381 -7.61 -7.73 -36.19
C ILE A 381 -7.98 -8.97 -35.39
N LEU A 382 -9.03 -9.67 -35.82
CA LEU A 382 -9.41 -10.96 -35.26
C LEU A 382 -9.00 -12.08 -36.22
N LEU A 383 -8.17 -12.98 -35.73
CA LEU A 383 -7.75 -14.18 -36.44
C LEU A 383 -8.56 -15.39 -35.97
N ARG A 384 -8.64 -16.44 -36.78
CA ARG A 384 -9.24 -17.72 -36.45
C ARG A 384 -8.34 -18.87 -36.87
N GLU A 385 -7.99 -19.72 -35.91
CA GLU A 385 -7.24 -20.95 -36.11
C GLU A 385 -8.16 -22.14 -35.84
N ASP A 386 -8.52 -22.88 -36.89
CA ASP A 386 -9.45 -24.01 -36.79
C ASP A 386 -8.79 -25.30 -36.24
N ASN A 387 -7.45 -25.41 -36.31
CA ASN A 387 -6.70 -26.59 -35.84
C ASN A 387 -5.62 -26.22 -34.79
N PRO A 388 -6.01 -25.60 -33.66
CA PRO A 388 -5.05 -24.95 -32.75
C PRO A 388 -4.18 -25.94 -31.96
N LEU A 389 -4.53 -27.23 -31.92
CA LEU A 389 -3.68 -28.27 -31.31
C LEU A 389 -2.55 -28.74 -32.25
N GLN A 390 -2.67 -28.48 -33.55
CA GLN A 390 -1.70 -28.90 -34.58
C GLN A 390 -0.84 -27.72 -35.03
N ASN A 391 -1.45 -26.54 -35.15
CA ASN A 391 -0.80 -25.34 -35.65
C ASN A 391 -0.24 -24.49 -34.50
N GLU A 392 1.08 -24.30 -34.46
CA GLU A 392 1.73 -23.56 -33.38
C GLU A 392 1.81 -22.04 -33.58
N ALA A 393 1.54 -21.52 -34.78
CA ALA A 393 1.87 -20.13 -35.14
C ALA A 393 1.32 -19.10 -34.13
N ALA A 394 0.03 -19.24 -33.76
CA ALA A 394 -0.63 -18.39 -32.76
C ALA A 394 -0.24 -18.69 -31.30
N HIS A 395 0.40 -19.82 -31.03
CA HIS A 395 0.95 -20.20 -29.72
C HIS A 395 2.40 -19.78 -29.54
N ILE A 396 3.09 -19.35 -30.60
CA ILE A 396 4.50 -18.94 -30.55
C ILE A 396 4.76 -17.51 -31.00
N THR A 397 3.82 -16.88 -31.70
CA THR A 397 3.99 -15.53 -32.25
C THR A 397 3.06 -14.55 -31.56
N GLU A 398 3.60 -13.48 -30.98
CA GLU A 398 2.80 -12.38 -30.42
C GLU A 398 2.78 -11.19 -31.37
N ALA A 399 1.58 -10.73 -31.73
CA ALA A 399 1.36 -9.44 -32.36
C ALA A 399 0.96 -8.41 -31.28
N PHE A 400 1.92 -7.58 -30.84
CA PHE A 400 1.74 -6.64 -29.73
C PHE A 400 0.98 -5.37 -30.13
N GLY A 401 -0.32 -5.56 -30.39
CA GLY A 401 -1.29 -4.56 -30.83
C GLY A 401 -2.72 -5.07 -30.62
N PRO A 402 -3.74 -4.53 -31.33
CA PRO A 402 -5.12 -4.92 -31.13
C PRO A 402 -5.47 -6.20 -31.91
N VAL A 403 -4.78 -7.29 -31.58
CA VAL A 403 -4.80 -8.57 -32.31
C VAL A 403 -5.05 -9.73 -31.35
N SER A 404 -5.99 -10.60 -31.71
CA SER A 404 -6.25 -11.86 -31.00
C SER A 404 -6.67 -12.97 -31.98
N THR A 405 -6.49 -14.23 -31.57
CA THR A 405 -6.83 -15.41 -32.36
C THR A 405 -7.89 -16.28 -31.66
N LEU A 406 -9.01 -16.55 -32.33
CA LEU A 406 -10.04 -17.51 -31.92
C LEU A 406 -9.61 -18.95 -32.18
N MET A 407 -9.88 -19.83 -31.22
CA MET A 407 -9.46 -21.23 -31.21
C MET A 407 -10.57 -22.12 -30.61
N PRO A 408 -11.01 -23.18 -31.30
CA PRO A 408 -11.98 -24.13 -30.77
C PRO A 408 -11.34 -25.11 -29.76
N TYR A 409 -12.14 -25.60 -28.83
CA TYR A 409 -11.84 -26.77 -27.99
C TYR A 409 -13.07 -27.70 -27.87
N LYS A 410 -12.87 -28.99 -27.64
CA LYS A 410 -13.95 -29.99 -27.52
C LYS A 410 -14.40 -30.29 -26.11
N ASN A 411 -13.47 -30.20 -25.15
CA ASN A 411 -13.72 -30.38 -23.72
C ASN A 411 -12.73 -29.54 -22.89
N LEU A 412 -12.98 -29.45 -21.59
CA LEU A 412 -12.16 -28.63 -20.68
C LEU A 412 -10.67 -29.04 -20.67
N GLU A 413 -10.35 -30.33 -20.85
CA GLU A 413 -8.96 -30.81 -20.93
C GLU A 413 -8.23 -30.21 -22.13
N GLU A 414 -8.88 -30.14 -23.30
CA GLU A 414 -8.33 -29.46 -24.47
C GLU A 414 -8.17 -27.95 -24.22
N ALA A 415 -9.13 -27.29 -23.57
CA ALA A 415 -9.01 -25.86 -23.22
C ALA A 415 -7.81 -25.60 -22.30
N ILE A 416 -7.60 -26.45 -21.29
CA ILE A 416 -6.43 -26.41 -20.40
C ILE A 416 -5.16 -26.61 -21.22
N LYS A 417 -5.09 -27.64 -22.07
CA LYS A 417 -3.93 -27.92 -22.92
C LYS A 417 -3.60 -26.74 -23.82
N LEU A 418 -4.60 -26.18 -24.53
CA LEU A 418 -4.45 -25.00 -25.36
C LEU A 418 -3.95 -23.81 -24.56
N SER A 419 -4.51 -23.52 -23.38
CA SER A 419 -4.04 -22.41 -22.55
C SER A 419 -2.55 -22.52 -22.21
N LYS A 420 -2.04 -23.74 -21.98
CA LYS A 420 -0.62 -24.01 -21.70
C LYS A 420 0.29 -23.91 -22.92
N MET A 421 -0.22 -24.05 -24.14
CA MET A 421 0.59 -23.99 -25.37
C MET A 421 1.25 -22.62 -25.61
N GLY A 422 0.82 -21.56 -24.90
CA GLY A 422 1.57 -20.29 -24.82
C GLY A 422 2.96 -20.41 -24.20
N LYS A 423 3.29 -21.56 -23.57
CA LYS A 423 4.57 -21.88 -22.90
C LYS A 423 4.88 -20.93 -21.74
N GLY A 424 3.86 -20.63 -20.93
CA GLY A 424 3.92 -19.70 -19.81
C GLY A 424 3.43 -18.30 -20.19
N SER A 425 2.54 -17.74 -19.39
CA SER A 425 1.87 -16.46 -19.66
C SER A 425 1.68 -15.67 -18.37
N LEU A 426 1.57 -14.35 -18.50
CA LEU A 426 1.31 -13.45 -17.38
C LEU A 426 -0.07 -13.70 -16.79
N VAL A 427 -1.08 -13.83 -17.64
CA VAL A 427 -2.46 -13.99 -17.20
C VAL A 427 -3.27 -14.92 -18.12
N SER A 428 -4.24 -15.62 -17.52
CA SER A 428 -5.38 -16.19 -18.23
C SER A 428 -6.70 -15.75 -17.59
N SER A 429 -7.79 -15.87 -18.32
CA SER A 429 -9.15 -15.77 -17.76
C SER A 429 -10.01 -16.97 -18.13
N ILE A 430 -10.98 -17.30 -17.29
CA ILE A 430 -12.09 -18.18 -17.62
C ILE A 430 -13.41 -17.49 -17.27
N VAL A 431 -14.37 -17.53 -18.19
CA VAL A 431 -15.70 -16.95 -18.02
C VAL A 431 -16.73 -18.06 -17.96
N THR A 432 -17.29 -18.32 -16.77
CA THR A 432 -18.19 -19.45 -16.47
C THR A 432 -18.99 -19.15 -15.21
N ASN A 433 -20.21 -19.68 -15.11
CA ASN A 433 -21.02 -19.64 -13.89
C ASN A 433 -21.02 -20.99 -13.16
N ASN A 434 -20.10 -21.89 -13.52
CA ASN A 434 -19.97 -23.21 -12.94
C ASN A 434 -18.67 -23.35 -12.14
N ASP A 435 -18.80 -23.38 -10.81
CA ASP A 435 -17.65 -23.46 -9.90
C ASP A 435 -16.78 -24.71 -10.08
N LYS A 436 -17.35 -25.82 -10.61
CA LYS A 436 -16.56 -27.02 -10.92
C LYS A 436 -15.63 -26.77 -12.11
N ILE A 437 -16.15 -26.16 -13.17
CA ILE A 437 -15.36 -25.77 -14.35
C ILE A 437 -14.29 -24.75 -13.92
N ALA A 438 -14.68 -23.73 -13.16
CA ALA A 438 -13.76 -22.71 -12.67
C ALA A 438 -12.62 -23.30 -11.84
N LYS A 439 -12.93 -24.18 -10.87
CA LYS A 439 -11.94 -24.85 -10.02
C LYS A 439 -11.01 -25.74 -10.85
N GLU A 440 -11.57 -26.59 -11.70
CA GLU A 440 -10.80 -27.56 -12.49
C GLU A 440 -9.85 -26.88 -13.46
N TYR A 441 -10.33 -25.85 -14.19
CA TYR A 441 -9.49 -25.03 -15.06
C TYR A 441 -8.36 -24.37 -14.27
N THR A 442 -8.71 -23.67 -13.18
CA THR A 442 -7.76 -22.85 -12.41
C THR A 442 -6.61 -23.70 -11.87
N ILE A 443 -6.92 -24.80 -11.18
CA ILE A 443 -5.88 -25.68 -10.60
C ILE A 443 -5.02 -26.29 -11.71
N SER A 444 -5.65 -26.75 -12.79
CA SER A 444 -4.95 -27.45 -13.86
C SER A 444 -4.10 -26.53 -14.72
N ALA A 445 -4.47 -25.25 -14.88
CA ALA A 445 -3.77 -24.27 -15.72
C ALA A 445 -2.77 -23.39 -14.97
N ALA A 446 -2.86 -23.25 -13.64
CA ALA A 446 -2.06 -22.31 -12.85
C ALA A 446 -0.54 -22.46 -13.00
N THR A 447 -0.02 -23.67 -13.26
CA THR A 447 1.43 -23.90 -13.46
C THR A 447 2.02 -23.14 -14.64
N HIS A 448 1.19 -22.59 -15.53
CA HIS A 448 1.61 -21.84 -16.71
C HIS A 448 1.17 -20.38 -16.69
N HIS A 449 0.52 -19.90 -15.62
CA HIS A 449 -0.03 -18.55 -15.55
C HIS A 449 0.28 -17.91 -14.21
N GLY A 450 0.86 -16.70 -14.20
CA GLY A 450 1.09 -15.99 -12.93
C GLY A 450 -0.19 -15.44 -12.30
N ARG A 451 -1.24 -15.24 -13.09
CA ARG A 451 -2.58 -14.86 -12.64
C ARG A 451 -3.67 -15.54 -13.44
N ILE A 452 -4.75 -15.94 -12.78
CA ILE A 452 -5.98 -16.41 -13.43
C ILE A 452 -7.15 -15.57 -12.93
N LEU A 453 -7.90 -14.96 -13.85
CA LEU A 453 -9.17 -14.28 -13.56
C LEU A 453 -10.33 -15.25 -13.81
N ILE A 454 -11.12 -15.54 -12.77
CA ILE A 454 -12.40 -16.24 -12.91
C ILE A 454 -13.49 -15.18 -12.95
N LEU A 455 -14.18 -15.05 -14.08
CA LEU A 455 -15.19 -14.02 -14.30
C LEU A 455 -16.58 -14.65 -14.43
N ASN A 456 -17.55 -14.12 -13.69
CA ASN A 456 -18.95 -14.51 -13.78
C ASN A 456 -19.85 -13.30 -13.48
N ARG A 457 -21.17 -13.48 -13.54
CA ARG A 457 -22.15 -12.42 -13.27
C ARG A 457 -22.04 -11.77 -11.87
N GLU A 458 -21.50 -12.48 -10.88
CA GLU A 458 -21.35 -11.99 -9.51
C GLU A 458 -20.10 -11.11 -9.38
N SER A 459 -18.95 -11.58 -9.88
CA SER A 459 -17.69 -10.83 -9.78
C SER A 459 -17.59 -9.67 -10.77
N ALA A 460 -18.31 -9.70 -11.89
CA ALA A 460 -18.20 -8.72 -12.96
C ALA A 460 -18.52 -7.27 -12.58
N GLN A 461 -19.32 -7.05 -11.53
CA GLN A 461 -19.70 -5.69 -11.09
C GLN A 461 -18.51 -4.91 -10.50
N GLU A 462 -17.60 -5.62 -9.84
CA GLU A 462 -16.45 -5.04 -9.14
C GLU A 462 -15.11 -5.54 -9.71
N SER A 463 -15.14 -6.37 -10.75
CA SER A 463 -13.95 -6.90 -11.40
C SER A 463 -13.08 -5.79 -11.95
N THR A 464 -11.79 -5.88 -11.67
CA THR A 464 -10.77 -4.96 -12.18
C THR A 464 -10.37 -5.27 -13.62
N GLY A 465 -10.88 -6.36 -14.19
CA GLY A 465 -10.59 -6.83 -15.54
C GLY A 465 -9.32 -7.69 -15.66
N HIS A 466 -9.20 -8.35 -16.80
CA HIS A 466 -8.11 -9.25 -17.16
C HIS A 466 -6.78 -8.49 -17.24
N GLY A 467 -6.77 -7.35 -17.92
CA GLY A 467 -5.54 -6.63 -18.23
C GLY A 467 -5.07 -5.60 -17.21
N SER A 468 -5.62 -5.61 -15.99
CA SER A 468 -5.25 -4.67 -14.92
C SER A 468 -4.47 -5.39 -13.80
N PRO A 469 -3.13 -5.35 -13.79
CA PRO A 469 -2.35 -5.89 -12.67
C PRO A 469 -2.59 -5.08 -11.40
N LEU A 470 -2.93 -5.75 -10.30
CA LEU A 470 -3.19 -5.10 -9.02
C LEU A 470 -1.95 -5.13 -8.13
N PRO A 471 -1.60 -4.03 -7.42
CA PRO A 471 -0.37 -3.96 -6.62
C PRO A 471 -0.22 -5.04 -5.54
N ASN A 472 -1.33 -5.57 -5.04
CA ASN A 472 -1.35 -6.60 -4.00
C ASN A 472 -1.34 -8.03 -4.57
N LEU A 473 -1.44 -8.21 -5.89
CA LEU A 473 -1.41 -9.50 -6.57
C LEU A 473 -0.12 -9.62 -7.39
N ILE A 474 0.36 -10.85 -7.59
CA ILE A 474 1.56 -11.10 -8.37
C ILE A 474 1.32 -10.66 -9.82
N HIS A 475 2.27 -9.90 -10.37
CA HIS A 475 2.38 -9.63 -11.80
C HIS A 475 3.66 -10.29 -12.31
N GLY A 476 3.54 -11.21 -13.26
CA GLY A 476 4.65 -12.06 -13.67
C GLY A 476 4.11 -13.37 -14.20
N GLY A 477 4.99 -14.27 -14.61
CA GLY A 477 4.57 -15.56 -15.14
C GLY A 477 5.74 -16.45 -15.56
N PRO A 478 5.55 -17.78 -15.58
CA PRO A 478 6.61 -18.73 -15.90
C PRO A 478 6.97 -18.70 -17.39
N GLY A 479 8.06 -19.37 -17.75
CA GLY A 479 8.40 -19.68 -19.14
C GLY A 479 8.59 -18.43 -20.00
N ARG A 480 7.78 -18.29 -21.06
CA ARG A 480 7.88 -17.18 -22.04
C ARG A 480 7.72 -15.81 -21.39
N ALA A 481 6.79 -15.68 -20.44
CA ALA A 481 6.53 -14.45 -19.71
C ALA A 481 7.73 -13.96 -18.87
N GLY A 482 8.76 -14.80 -18.73
CA GLY A 482 10.09 -14.41 -18.27
C GLY A 482 10.54 -15.10 -16.97
N GLY A 483 9.60 -15.67 -16.23
CA GLY A 483 9.83 -16.36 -14.96
C GLY A 483 9.97 -15.42 -13.75
N GLY A 484 9.84 -14.11 -13.96
CA GLY A 484 9.87 -13.11 -12.89
C GLY A 484 8.53 -12.97 -12.16
N GLU A 485 8.61 -12.39 -10.97
CA GLU A 485 7.48 -11.91 -10.18
C GLU A 485 7.74 -10.44 -9.80
N GLU A 486 6.70 -9.61 -9.94
CA GLU A 486 6.63 -8.20 -9.58
C GLU A 486 5.33 -7.96 -8.78
N MET A 487 5.20 -6.80 -8.15
CA MET A 487 4.04 -6.44 -7.31
C MET A 487 3.80 -7.45 -6.17
N GLY A 488 2.62 -8.05 -6.02
CA GLY A 488 2.36 -9.10 -5.03
C GLY A 488 2.32 -8.62 -3.56
N GLY A 489 2.13 -7.32 -3.34
CA GLY A 489 2.11 -6.70 -2.01
C GLY A 489 3.44 -6.87 -1.30
N VAL A 490 3.43 -7.47 -0.11
CA VAL A 490 4.64 -7.75 0.68
C VAL A 490 5.64 -8.64 -0.09
N ARG A 491 5.18 -9.49 -1.03
CA ARG A 491 6.07 -10.36 -1.81
C ARG A 491 7.06 -9.55 -2.66
N GLY A 492 6.58 -8.53 -3.36
CA GLY A 492 7.43 -7.68 -4.18
C GLY A 492 8.49 -6.94 -3.38
N VAL A 493 8.12 -6.42 -2.21
CA VAL A 493 9.04 -5.69 -1.32
C VAL A 493 10.22 -6.59 -0.94
N LYS A 494 9.95 -7.87 -0.70
CA LYS A 494 10.97 -8.87 -0.31
C LYS A 494 12.01 -9.16 -1.40
N HIS A 495 11.75 -8.86 -2.68
CA HIS A 495 12.77 -9.02 -3.74
C HIS A 495 13.95 -8.04 -3.57
N TYR A 496 13.70 -6.89 -2.95
CA TYR A 496 14.71 -5.84 -2.72
C TYR A 496 15.33 -5.89 -1.32
N LEU A 497 14.96 -6.90 -0.53
CA LEU A 497 15.55 -7.20 0.76
C LEU A 497 16.49 -8.42 0.64
N GLN A 498 17.45 -8.52 1.54
CA GLN A 498 18.29 -9.70 1.72
C GLN A 498 17.77 -10.51 2.90
N ARG A 499 17.39 -11.77 2.64
CA ARG A 499 17.03 -12.73 3.68
C ARG A 499 18.29 -13.22 4.39
N CYS A 500 18.28 -13.20 5.72
CA CYS A 500 19.35 -13.75 6.53
C CYS A 500 18.75 -14.62 7.64
N ALA A 501 19.20 -15.88 7.73
CA ALA A 501 18.91 -16.71 8.89
C ALA A 501 19.89 -16.34 10.00
N ILE A 502 19.36 -15.88 11.14
CA ILE A 502 20.12 -15.59 12.35
C ILE A 502 19.89 -16.70 13.37
N GLN A 503 20.92 -17.04 14.12
CA GLN A 503 20.88 -18.08 15.14
C GLN A 503 21.47 -17.55 16.43
N GLY A 504 20.91 -17.95 17.57
CA GLY A 504 21.40 -17.49 18.86
C GLY A 504 20.54 -17.92 20.02
N SER A 505 20.81 -17.33 21.18
CA SER A 505 19.96 -17.51 22.35
C SER A 505 18.62 -16.77 22.18
N PRO A 506 17.51 -17.25 22.77
CA PRO A 506 16.24 -16.52 22.76
C PRO A 506 16.37 -15.07 23.27
N THR A 507 17.26 -14.84 24.24
CA THR A 507 17.51 -13.50 24.79
C THR A 507 18.15 -12.59 23.75
N THR A 508 19.22 -13.04 23.10
CA THR A 508 19.91 -12.25 22.07
C THR A 508 19.00 -12.00 20.88
N LEU A 509 18.26 -13.01 20.42
CA LEU A 509 17.33 -12.84 19.30
C LEU A 509 16.14 -11.93 19.65
N THR A 510 15.75 -11.84 20.92
CA THR A 510 14.77 -10.83 21.37
C THR A 510 15.28 -9.41 21.14
N GLU A 511 16.52 -9.12 21.53
CA GLU A 511 17.14 -7.80 21.32
C GLU A 511 17.35 -7.50 19.82
N VAL A 512 17.76 -8.50 19.03
CA VAL A 512 17.97 -8.31 17.58
C VAL A 512 16.66 -8.07 16.84
N THR A 513 15.60 -8.81 17.16
CA THR A 513 14.32 -8.75 16.40
C THR A 513 13.35 -7.70 16.92
N GLY A 514 13.52 -7.26 18.18
CA GLY A 514 12.50 -6.48 18.89
C GLY A 514 11.23 -7.28 19.20
N ILE A 515 11.31 -8.62 19.19
CA ILE A 515 10.21 -9.54 19.46
C ILE A 515 10.66 -10.51 20.55
N TYR A 516 9.98 -10.51 21.69
CA TYR A 516 10.24 -11.44 22.77
C TYR A 516 10.10 -12.90 22.31
N GLN A 517 11.12 -13.67 22.61
CA GLN A 517 11.15 -15.11 22.37
C GLN A 517 10.89 -15.85 23.69
N ALA A 518 10.07 -16.90 23.66
CA ALA A 518 9.85 -17.73 24.84
C ALA A 518 11.19 -18.23 25.41
N LYS A 519 11.30 -18.32 26.75
CA LYS A 519 12.54 -18.66 27.48
C LYS A 519 13.69 -17.64 27.35
N ALA A 520 13.46 -16.48 26.73
CA ALA A 520 14.37 -15.35 26.87
C ALA A 520 14.36 -14.83 28.31
N LYS A 521 15.45 -14.18 28.73
CA LYS A 521 15.51 -13.51 30.03
C LYS A 521 14.41 -12.46 30.11
N TYR A 522 13.67 -12.47 31.21
CA TYR A 522 12.69 -11.43 31.53
C TYR A 522 13.42 -10.13 31.92
N LYS A 523 12.84 -9.00 31.52
CA LYS A 523 13.18 -7.67 32.04
C LYS A 523 12.13 -7.32 33.09
N GLU A 524 12.43 -7.50 34.36
CA GLU A 524 11.44 -7.28 35.43
C GLU A 524 11.00 -5.81 35.45
N ALA A 525 9.69 -5.57 35.38
CA ALA A 525 9.13 -4.22 35.35
C ALA A 525 9.15 -3.57 36.75
N GLU A 526 9.62 -2.33 36.87
CA GLU A 526 9.65 -1.60 38.15
C GLU A 526 8.25 -1.32 38.74
N GLN A 527 7.27 -1.18 37.86
CA GLN A 527 5.85 -1.07 38.19
C GLN A 527 5.02 -1.93 37.25
N HIS A 528 3.73 -2.07 37.54
CA HIS A 528 2.81 -2.86 36.73
C HIS A 528 2.87 -2.45 35.24
N PRO A 529 3.10 -3.37 34.28
CA PRO A 529 3.36 -3.02 32.88
C PRO A 529 2.25 -2.19 32.21
N PHE A 530 0.98 -2.40 32.57
CA PHE A 530 -0.16 -1.61 32.08
C PHE A 530 -0.21 -0.15 32.56
N LYS A 531 0.71 0.28 33.44
CA LYS A 531 0.86 1.69 33.83
C LYS A 531 1.77 2.49 32.90
N TYR A 532 2.55 1.82 32.05
CA TYR A 532 3.46 2.48 31.13
C TYR A 532 2.74 2.95 29.87
N HIS A 533 3.20 4.07 29.32
CA HIS A 533 2.81 4.49 27.97
C HIS A 533 3.55 3.64 26.93
N TRP A 534 3.05 3.67 25.70
CA TRP A 534 3.56 2.82 24.62
C TRP A 534 5.07 2.96 24.37
N GLU A 535 5.63 4.16 24.54
CA GLU A 535 7.06 4.46 24.37
C GLU A 535 7.94 3.75 25.42
N ASP A 536 7.48 3.67 26.67
CA ASP A 536 8.26 3.12 27.81
C ASP A 536 8.25 1.60 27.88
N ILE A 537 7.30 0.96 27.18
CA ILE A 537 7.21 -0.50 27.15
C ILE A 537 8.29 -1.03 26.21
N GLU A 538 9.02 -2.06 26.62
CA GLU A 538 10.03 -2.73 25.79
C GLU A 538 9.75 -4.24 25.66
N PRO A 539 10.10 -4.86 24.52
CA PRO A 539 10.08 -6.31 24.39
C PRO A 539 10.86 -6.99 25.52
N GLY A 540 10.23 -7.97 26.16
CA GLY A 540 10.78 -8.68 27.33
C GLY A 540 10.43 -8.06 28.69
N MET A 541 9.86 -6.86 28.74
CA MET A 541 9.31 -6.28 29.98
C MET A 541 8.25 -7.21 30.57
N SER A 542 8.45 -7.69 31.80
CA SER A 542 7.64 -8.76 32.39
C SER A 542 7.15 -8.43 33.80
N LEU A 543 5.97 -8.96 34.12
CA LEU A 543 5.39 -9.00 35.46
C LEU A 543 5.14 -10.46 35.87
N LYS A 544 5.65 -10.86 37.04
CA LYS A 544 5.16 -12.06 37.75
C LYS A 544 3.98 -11.67 38.64
N THR A 545 2.82 -12.28 38.44
CA THR A 545 1.67 -12.05 39.30
C THR A 545 1.80 -12.81 40.63
N HIS A 546 1.00 -12.41 41.62
CA HIS A 546 0.62 -13.27 42.74
C HIS A 546 -0.14 -14.54 42.28
N ASN A 547 -0.30 -15.49 43.21
CA ASN A 547 -0.91 -16.80 42.96
C ASN A 547 -2.44 -16.79 43.14
N ARG A 548 -3.14 -17.68 42.44
CA ARG A 548 -4.57 -17.99 42.67
C ARG A 548 -4.80 -19.50 42.64
N THR A 549 -5.46 -20.02 43.67
CA THR A 549 -5.92 -21.42 43.71
C THR A 549 -7.29 -21.54 43.06
N LEU A 550 -7.45 -22.51 42.15
CA LEU A 550 -8.71 -22.80 41.47
C LEU A 550 -9.53 -23.79 42.30
N THR A 551 -10.72 -23.41 42.76
CA THR A 551 -11.56 -24.28 43.59
C THR A 551 -12.60 -25.04 42.78
N ASP A 552 -13.16 -26.11 43.34
CA ASP A 552 -14.30 -26.82 42.72
C ASP A 552 -15.51 -25.88 42.51
N THR A 553 -15.73 -24.97 43.46
CA THR A 553 -16.75 -23.91 43.37
C THR A 553 -16.50 -22.95 42.22
N ASP A 554 -15.24 -22.56 41.96
CA ASP A 554 -14.91 -21.73 40.79
C ASP A 554 -15.28 -22.44 39.48
N ILE A 555 -14.96 -23.73 39.36
CA ILE A 555 -15.24 -24.53 38.15
C ILE A 555 -16.75 -24.60 37.92
N ILE A 556 -17.54 -24.92 38.96
CA ILE A 556 -19.00 -25.01 38.87
C ILE A 556 -19.62 -23.64 38.59
N ASN A 557 -19.15 -22.58 39.24
CA ASN A 557 -19.65 -21.22 39.01
C ASN A 557 -19.36 -20.76 37.59
N PHE A 558 -18.18 -21.06 37.05
CA PHE A 558 -17.84 -20.72 35.68
C PHE A 558 -18.68 -21.50 34.67
N ALA A 559 -18.92 -22.79 34.91
CA ALA A 559 -19.83 -23.61 34.10
C ALA A 559 -21.25 -23.00 34.08
N ASN A 560 -21.78 -22.64 35.25
CA ASN A 560 -23.11 -22.03 35.36
C ASN A 560 -23.19 -20.64 34.72
N LEU A 561 -22.14 -19.82 34.83
CA LEU A 561 -22.08 -18.47 34.25
C LEU A 561 -21.98 -18.51 32.72
N THR A 562 -21.10 -19.36 32.20
CA THR A 562 -20.81 -19.45 30.76
C THR A 562 -21.73 -20.40 30.01
N TRP A 563 -22.47 -21.24 30.75
CA TRP A 563 -23.29 -22.33 30.24
C TRP A 563 -22.48 -23.45 29.55
N ASP A 564 -21.16 -23.47 29.77
CA ASP A 564 -20.32 -24.59 29.38
C ASP A 564 -20.42 -25.67 30.46
N HIS A 565 -21.32 -26.64 30.27
CA HIS A 565 -21.43 -27.81 31.15
C HIS A 565 -20.73 -29.05 30.57
N PHE A 566 -19.66 -28.87 29.79
CA PHE A 566 -18.90 -29.98 29.23
C PHE A 566 -18.45 -30.97 30.32
N TYR A 567 -18.62 -32.27 30.04
CA TYR A 567 -18.57 -33.34 31.04
C TYR A 567 -17.27 -33.35 31.86
N ALA A 568 -16.13 -33.01 31.25
CA ALA A 568 -14.84 -32.98 31.94
C ALA A 568 -14.80 -31.99 33.12
N HIS A 569 -15.65 -30.97 33.10
CA HIS A 569 -15.75 -29.94 34.13
C HIS A 569 -16.90 -30.17 35.12
N THR A 570 -17.95 -30.88 34.71
CA THR A 570 -19.22 -30.94 35.45
C THR A 570 -19.60 -32.33 35.94
N ASP A 571 -19.21 -33.39 35.23
CA ASP A 571 -19.58 -34.78 35.50
C ASP A 571 -18.37 -35.69 35.70
N ILE A 572 -18.00 -35.88 36.97
CA ILE A 572 -16.88 -36.74 37.38
C ILE A 572 -17.13 -38.23 37.11
N THR A 573 -18.38 -38.64 36.84
CA THR A 573 -18.72 -40.04 36.55
C THR A 573 -18.51 -40.41 35.08
N SER A 574 -18.30 -39.42 34.22
CA SER A 574 -18.12 -39.59 32.77
C SER A 574 -16.66 -39.41 32.32
N LEU A 575 -15.68 -39.56 33.22
CA LEU A 575 -14.26 -39.39 32.89
C LEU A 575 -13.60 -40.68 32.35
N ASP A 576 -14.25 -41.84 32.51
CA ASP A 576 -13.75 -43.13 32.02
C ASP A 576 -13.53 -43.10 30.49
N GLY A 577 -12.32 -43.42 30.05
CA GLY A 577 -11.92 -43.37 28.64
C GLY A 577 -11.52 -41.99 28.11
N SER A 578 -11.56 -40.96 28.97
CA SER A 578 -11.01 -39.64 28.66
C SER A 578 -9.53 -39.51 29.09
N ILE A 579 -8.89 -38.40 28.72
CA ILE A 579 -7.52 -38.06 29.18
C ILE A 579 -7.49 -37.41 30.58
N PHE A 580 -8.65 -37.17 31.20
CA PHE A 580 -8.77 -36.43 32.45
C PHE A 580 -8.98 -37.38 33.62
N GLU A 581 -8.24 -37.17 34.71
CA GLU A 581 -8.30 -38.04 35.88
C GLU A 581 -9.30 -37.56 36.93
N LYS A 582 -9.60 -36.26 36.93
CA LYS A 582 -10.46 -35.57 37.89
C LYS A 582 -11.22 -34.44 37.20
N ARG A 583 -12.14 -33.80 37.93
CA ARG A 583 -12.80 -32.58 37.48
C ARG A 583 -11.74 -31.53 37.12
N THR A 584 -11.67 -31.17 35.85
CA THR A 584 -10.68 -30.20 35.34
C THR A 584 -11.29 -28.81 35.25
N ALA A 585 -10.48 -27.77 35.43
CA ALA A 585 -10.90 -26.39 35.20
C ALA A 585 -11.13 -26.12 33.70
N HIS A 586 -12.09 -25.25 33.38
CA HIS A 586 -12.29 -24.82 31.99
C HIS A 586 -11.05 -24.07 31.48
N GLY A 587 -10.62 -24.36 30.25
CA GLY A 587 -9.56 -23.56 29.62
C GLY A 587 -9.88 -22.07 29.60
N TYR A 588 -11.13 -21.72 29.26
CA TYR A 588 -11.59 -20.32 29.29
C TYR A 588 -11.63 -19.73 30.70
N PHE A 589 -11.87 -20.54 31.73
CA PHE A 589 -11.74 -20.11 33.11
C PHE A 589 -10.29 -19.82 33.47
N ILE A 590 -9.34 -20.66 33.04
CA ILE A 590 -7.91 -20.45 33.27
C ILE A 590 -7.46 -19.10 32.68
N ILE A 591 -7.86 -18.78 31.44
CA ILE A 591 -7.53 -17.48 30.83
C ILE A 591 -8.24 -16.32 31.52
N SER A 592 -9.49 -16.49 31.94
CA SER A 592 -10.25 -15.46 32.68
C SER A 592 -9.60 -15.19 34.04
N ALA A 593 -9.18 -16.24 34.75
CA ALA A 593 -8.47 -16.16 36.00
C ALA A 593 -7.10 -15.51 35.84
N ALA A 594 -6.37 -15.86 34.77
CA ALA A 594 -5.11 -15.22 34.41
C ALA A 594 -5.28 -13.72 34.18
N ALA A 595 -6.28 -13.31 33.39
CA ALA A 595 -6.59 -11.89 33.18
C ALA A 595 -6.89 -11.16 34.50
N GLY A 596 -7.67 -11.79 35.39
CA GLY A 596 -7.90 -11.25 36.73
C GLY A 596 -6.62 -11.05 37.57
N LEU A 597 -5.54 -11.78 37.28
CA LEU A 597 -4.26 -11.64 37.97
C LEU A 597 -3.35 -10.55 37.39
N PHE A 598 -3.34 -10.36 36.06
CA PHE A 598 -2.40 -9.45 35.39
C PHE A 598 -2.99 -8.12 34.92
N VAL A 599 -4.32 -7.96 34.92
CA VAL A 599 -4.94 -6.70 34.49
C VAL A 599 -4.87 -5.67 35.62
N TYR A 600 -4.37 -4.47 35.30
CA TYR A 600 -4.35 -3.35 36.23
C TYR A 600 -5.75 -2.74 36.39
N PRO A 601 -6.30 -2.59 37.61
CA PRO A 601 -7.69 -2.18 37.80
C PRO A 601 -7.96 -0.67 37.67
N ASN A 602 -6.95 0.19 37.88
CA ASN A 602 -7.15 1.65 37.83
C ASN A 602 -6.95 2.19 36.40
N LYS A 603 -7.53 3.37 36.13
CA LYS A 603 -7.32 4.10 34.88
C LYS A 603 -5.82 4.32 34.63
N GLY A 604 -5.37 4.01 33.43
CA GLY A 604 -3.99 4.15 32.98
C GLY A 604 -3.90 4.27 31.46
N PRO A 605 -2.69 4.13 30.87
CA PRO A 605 -2.48 4.27 29.43
C PRO A 605 -3.13 3.17 28.58
N VAL A 606 -3.45 2.02 29.17
CA VAL A 606 -4.20 0.96 28.47
C VAL A 606 -5.62 1.44 28.17
N ALA A 607 -5.92 1.61 26.89
CA ALA A 607 -7.24 2.03 26.41
C ALA A 607 -8.20 0.84 26.28
N ALA A 608 -7.73 -0.27 25.72
CA ALA A 608 -8.54 -1.46 25.51
C ALA A 608 -7.66 -2.71 25.41
N ASN A 609 -8.10 -3.80 26.04
CA ASN A 609 -7.63 -5.15 25.73
C ASN A 609 -8.69 -5.81 24.82
N TYR A 610 -8.40 -5.90 23.53
CA TYR A 610 -9.44 -6.15 22.51
C TYR A 610 -9.24 -7.43 21.71
N GLY A 611 -8.11 -8.12 21.88
CA GLY A 611 -7.80 -9.30 21.08
C GLY A 611 -7.03 -10.36 21.86
N LEU A 612 -7.22 -11.62 21.44
CA LEU A 612 -6.55 -12.81 21.95
C LEU A 612 -6.10 -13.66 20.76
N GLU A 613 -4.80 -13.94 20.68
CA GLU A 613 -4.14 -14.73 19.64
C GLU A 613 -3.40 -15.91 20.28
N ASP A 614 -3.11 -16.96 19.49
CA ASP A 614 -2.23 -18.08 19.86
C ASP A 614 -2.55 -18.77 21.20
N CYS A 615 -3.81 -18.78 21.63
CA CYS A 615 -4.18 -19.39 22.91
C CYS A 615 -4.09 -20.92 22.83
N ARG A 616 -3.31 -21.51 23.75
CA ARG A 616 -3.09 -22.96 23.86
C ARG A 616 -3.08 -23.39 25.32
N PHE A 617 -3.76 -24.50 25.60
CA PHE A 617 -3.75 -25.20 26.88
C PHE A 617 -2.86 -26.44 26.72
N LEU A 618 -1.75 -26.47 27.44
CA LEU A 618 -0.71 -27.49 27.30
C LEU A 618 -0.97 -28.68 28.23
N ARG A 619 -1.61 -28.42 29.37
CA ARG A 619 -1.98 -29.43 30.37
C ARG A 619 -3.31 -29.05 31.05
N PRO A 620 -4.07 -30.04 31.54
CA PRO A 620 -5.22 -29.78 32.38
C PRO A 620 -4.78 -29.21 33.73
N LEU A 621 -5.62 -28.34 34.29
CA LEU A 621 -5.60 -28.02 35.72
C LEU A 621 -6.81 -28.65 36.37
N TYR A 622 -6.66 -29.09 37.61
CA TYR A 622 -7.69 -29.70 38.42
C TYR A 622 -8.08 -28.77 39.57
N HIS A 623 -9.16 -29.13 40.27
CA HIS A 623 -9.53 -28.43 41.50
C HIS A 623 -8.37 -28.48 42.51
N ASN A 624 -8.18 -27.39 43.25
CA ASN A 624 -7.09 -27.08 44.18
C ASN A 624 -5.71 -26.83 43.56
N ASP A 625 -5.57 -26.86 42.24
CA ASP A 625 -4.34 -26.41 41.59
C ASP A 625 -4.19 -24.90 41.75
N THR A 626 -2.95 -24.45 41.92
CA THR A 626 -2.61 -23.03 42.09
C THR A 626 -1.83 -22.55 40.89
N ILE A 627 -2.23 -21.40 40.34
CA ILE A 627 -1.59 -20.79 39.19
C ILE A 627 -0.96 -19.44 39.52
N TYR A 628 0.04 -19.07 38.74
CA TYR A 628 0.49 -17.69 38.58
C TYR A 628 0.72 -17.38 37.10
N VAL A 629 0.85 -16.09 36.78
CA VAL A 629 1.04 -15.63 35.40
C VAL A 629 2.33 -14.83 35.27
N ARG A 630 3.02 -15.04 34.16
CA ARG A 630 4.00 -14.10 33.61
C ARG A 630 3.36 -13.35 32.45
N LEU A 631 3.22 -12.04 32.59
CA LEU A 631 2.78 -11.14 31.53
C LEU A 631 4.00 -10.42 30.98
N THR A 632 4.39 -10.73 29.75
CA THR A 632 5.62 -10.20 29.13
C THR A 632 5.31 -9.46 27.84
N CYS A 633 5.85 -8.26 27.63
CA CYS A 633 5.68 -7.55 26.37
C CYS A 633 6.34 -8.34 25.24
N LYS A 634 5.53 -8.85 24.31
CA LYS A 634 5.99 -9.64 23.16
C LYS A 634 6.53 -8.75 22.07
N GLN A 635 5.74 -7.79 21.65
CA GLN A 635 6.03 -6.94 20.49
C GLN A 635 5.20 -5.67 20.56
N LYS A 636 5.77 -4.56 20.09
CA LYS A 636 5.03 -3.31 19.85
C LYS A 636 4.74 -3.14 18.37
N ILE A 637 3.52 -2.74 18.06
CA ILE A 637 3.07 -2.40 16.71
C ILE A 637 2.57 -0.97 16.74
N ASP A 638 3.13 -0.14 15.87
CA ASP A 638 2.70 1.24 15.73
C ASP A 638 1.34 1.31 14.99
N ARG A 639 0.52 2.29 15.34
CA ARG A 639 -0.83 2.46 14.80
C ARG A 639 -1.10 3.93 14.50
N ASP A 640 -1.53 4.20 13.28
CA ASP A 640 -2.08 5.50 12.91
C ASP A 640 -3.51 5.64 13.42
N VAL A 641 -3.81 6.78 14.02
CA VAL A 641 -5.15 7.13 14.52
C VAL A 641 -5.69 8.29 13.70
N ALA A 642 -6.84 8.09 13.06
CA ALA A 642 -7.49 9.10 12.21
C ALA A 642 -8.88 9.53 12.72
N SER A 643 -9.39 8.84 13.75
CA SER A 643 -10.64 9.12 14.46
C SER A 643 -10.39 10.04 15.66
N ALA A 644 -11.48 10.43 16.34
CA ALA A 644 -11.46 11.15 17.62
C ALA A 644 -10.97 10.25 18.79
N GLU A 645 -9.70 9.82 18.70
CA GLU A 645 -9.03 8.92 19.64
C GLU A 645 -7.62 9.44 19.92
N HIS A 646 -7.12 9.24 21.15
CA HIS A 646 -5.73 9.60 21.46
C HIS A 646 -4.75 8.75 20.66
N PRO A 647 -3.62 9.33 20.23
CA PRO A 647 -2.50 8.58 19.66
C PRO A 647 -2.15 7.39 20.55
N SER A 648 -2.09 6.22 19.92
CA SER A 648 -1.96 4.94 20.61
C SER A 648 -1.29 3.95 19.69
N GLY A 649 -0.58 2.98 20.27
CA GLY A 649 -0.04 1.82 19.56
C GLY A 649 -0.63 0.53 20.12
N ILE A 650 -0.36 -0.59 19.45
CA ILE A 650 -0.72 -1.92 19.93
C ILE A 650 0.50 -2.52 20.63
N VAL A 651 0.30 -3.11 21.80
CA VAL A 651 1.28 -3.95 22.48
C VAL A 651 0.71 -5.35 22.52
N LYS A 652 1.44 -6.28 21.89
CA LYS A 652 1.19 -7.72 22.05
C LYS A 652 1.85 -8.15 23.34
N TRP A 653 1.10 -8.71 24.28
CA TRP A 653 1.66 -9.31 25.50
C TRP A 653 1.59 -10.82 25.42
N PHE A 654 2.72 -11.48 25.67
CA PHE A 654 2.80 -12.91 25.85
C PHE A 654 2.42 -13.25 27.30
N VAL A 655 1.36 -14.04 27.43
CA VAL A 655 0.83 -14.52 28.69
C VAL A 655 1.27 -15.96 28.84
N GLU A 656 2.03 -16.24 29.89
CA GLU A 656 2.43 -17.59 30.28
C GLU A 656 1.81 -17.90 31.64
N VAL A 657 0.98 -18.94 31.70
CA VAL A 657 0.35 -19.42 32.94
C VAL A 657 1.14 -20.63 33.42
N PHE A 658 1.60 -20.59 34.67
CA PHE A 658 2.34 -21.66 35.31
C PHE A 658 1.55 -22.18 36.52
N ASP A 659 1.76 -23.44 36.87
CA ASP A 659 1.31 -24.02 38.13
C ASP A 659 2.30 -23.72 39.28
N ALA A 660 2.06 -24.31 40.45
CA ALA A 660 2.89 -24.12 41.64
C ALA A 660 4.29 -24.74 41.52
N GLU A 661 4.47 -25.66 40.58
CA GLU A 661 5.71 -26.38 40.28
C GLU A 661 6.53 -25.71 39.14
N ASP A 662 6.19 -24.47 38.76
CA ASP A 662 6.84 -23.68 37.69
C ASP A 662 6.71 -24.30 36.29
N GLU A 663 5.62 -25.00 36.08
CA GLU A 663 5.46 -25.97 35.02
C GLU A 663 4.34 -25.40 34.09
N LEU A 664 4.62 -25.25 32.79
CA LEU A 664 3.82 -24.38 31.91
C LEU A 664 2.45 -24.99 31.58
N VAL A 665 1.38 -24.26 31.90
CA VAL A 665 -0.01 -24.69 31.79
C VAL A 665 -0.66 -24.21 30.50
N ALA A 666 -0.58 -22.92 30.25
CA ALA A 666 -1.26 -22.28 29.14
C ALA A 666 -0.45 -21.09 28.64
N VAL A 667 -0.58 -20.81 27.35
CA VAL A 667 -0.01 -19.62 26.73
C VAL A 667 -1.07 -18.91 25.92
N ALA A 668 -0.93 -17.59 25.83
CA ALA A 668 -1.71 -16.77 24.91
C ALA A 668 -0.96 -15.49 24.55
N THR A 669 -1.36 -14.83 23.47
CA THR A 669 -0.94 -13.47 23.17
C THR A 669 -2.15 -12.54 23.25
N ILE A 670 -2.13 -11.53 24.12
CA ILE A 670 -3.21 -10.53 24.18
C ILE A 670 -2.82 -9.27 23.40
N LEU A 671 -3.80 -8.66 22.74
CA LEU A 671 -3.63 -7.43 21.98
C LEU A 671 -4.20 -6.26 22.77
N THR A 672 -3.31 -5.39 23.22
CA THR A 672 -3.67 -4.25 24.05
C THR A 672 -3.38 -2.95 23.31
N MET A 673 -4.38 -2.08 23.22
CA MET A 673 -4.21 -0.72 22.75
C MET A 673 -3.70 0.14 23.91
N VAL A 674 -2.55 0.77 23.72
CA VAL A 674 -1.86 1.57 24.74
C VAL A 674 -1.64 2.97 24.19
N GLN A 675 -2.05 3.98 24.96
CA GLN A 675 -1.87 5.38 24.63
C GLN A 675 -0.38 5.74 24.56
N LYS A 676 -0.05 6.57 23.57
CA LYS A 676 1.27 7.19 23.43
C LYS A 676 1.39 8.38 24.37
N LYS A 677 2.61 8.66 24.82
CA LYS A 677 2.90 9.84 25.63
C LYS A 677 2.53 11.13 24.90
N GLN A 678 1.96 12.05 25.65
CA GLN A 678 1.67 13.40 25.18
C GLN A 678 2.79 14.32 25.70
N GLU A 679 3.80 14.57 24.88
CA GLU A 679 4.96 15.42 25.23
C GLU A 679 4.93 16.79 24.51
N THR A 680 4.02 16.97 23.56
CA THR A 680 4.00 18.13 22.64
C THR A 680 3.43 19.42 23.22
N PHE A 681 2.56 19.29 24.22
CA PHE A 681 1.77 20.37 24.81
C PHE A 681 2.02 20.37 26.30
N ILE A 682 2.36 21.54 26.82
CA ILE A 682 2.47 21.75 28.26
C ILE A 682 1.05 21.75 28.83
N GLU A 683 0.89 21.09 29.97
CA GLU A 683 -0.38 21.09 30.70
C GLU A 683 -0.67 22.48 31.27
N MET A 684 -1.86 23.01 30.96
CA MET A 684 -2.23 24.40 31.29
C MET A 684 -3.00 24.45 32.61
N THR A 685 -2.33 24.12 33.71
CA THR A 685 -2.90 24.29 35.06
C THR A 685 -3.07 25.78 35.38
N ASP A 686 -3.81 26.09 36.44
CA ASP A 686 -4.03 27.47 36.87
C ASP A 686 -2.72 28.17 37.22
N GLU A 687 -1.87 27.50 37.98
CA GLU A 687 -0.55 28.01 38.34
C GLU A 687 0.30 28.25 37.09
N LYS A 688 0.23 27.35 36.10
CA LYS A 688 1.02 27.48 34.89
C LYS A 688 0.56 28.65 34.03
N VAL A 689 -0.75 28.82 33.87
CA VAL A 689 -1.32 29.92 33.10
C VAL A 689 -0.98 31.26 33.78
N GLU A 690 -1.13 31.37 35.09
CA GLU A 690 -0.73 32.57 35.84
C GLU A 690 0.77 32.88 35.69
N GLU A 691 1.65 31.88 35.79
CA GLU A 691 3.09 32.03 35.58
C GLU A 691 3.40 32.64 34.20
N LEU A 692 2.73 32.15 33.14
CA LEU A 692 2.94 32.62 31.78
C LEU A 692 2.35 34.02 31.56
N LEU A 693 1.18 34.32 32.13
CA LEU A 693 0.58 35.65 32.07
C LEU A 693 1.43 36.70 32.79
N ASN A 694 2.12 36.35 33.88
CA ASN A 694 3.03 37.26 34.57
C ASN A 694 4.26 37.63 33.72
N LYS A 695 4.66 36.77 32.78
CA LYS A 695 5.76 37.05 31.82
C LYS A 695 5.31 37.89 30.62
N LEU A 696 4.00 38.01 30.38
CA LEU A 696 3.44 38.74 29.24
C LEU A 696 3.38 40.24 29.56
N THR A 697 4.02 41.07 28.74
CA THR A 697 4.08 42.54 28.86
C THR A 697 3.59 43.20 27.57
N GLU A 698 3.31 44.51 27.57
CA GLU A 698 2.89 45.23 26.36
C GLU A 698 3.97 45.21 25.27
N GLU A 699 5.24 45.14 25.69
CA GLU A 699 6.41 45.06 24.82
C GLU A 699 6.66 43.67 24.24
N THR A 700 5.95 42.64 24.71
CA THR A 700 6.14 41.27 24.22
C THR A 700 5.68 41.16 22.76
N LYS A 701 6.61 40.83 21.87
CA LYS A 701 6.34 40.71 20.43
C LYS A 701 6.01 39.26 20.04
N PRO A 702 5.02 39.03 19.17
CA PRO A 702 4.77 37.71 18.64
C PRO A 702 5.92 37.28 17.71
N LYS A 703 6.31 36.01 17.79
CA LYS A 703 7.22 35.33 16.86
C LYS A 703 6.60 35.12 15.47
N TRP A 704 5.26 35.07 15.38
CA TRP A 704 4.50 34.98 14.13
C TRP A 704 3.08 35.56 14.29
N GLY A 705 2.42 35.90 13.19
CA GLY A 705 1.10 36.56 13.22
C GLY A 705 1.16 38.04 13.60
N ILE A 706 -0.01 38.69 13.67
CA ILE A 706 -0.12 40.15 13.81
C ILE A 706 -0.69 40.62 15.15
N MET A 707 -1.18 39.70 16.00
CA MET A 707 -1.82 40.05 17.29
C MET A 707 -0.82 40.72 18.25
N THR A 708 -1.28 41.75 18.96
CA THR A 708 -0.57 42.25 20.16
C THR A 708 -0.89 41.35 21.36
N PRO A 709 -0.14 41.46 22.48
CA PRO A 709 -0.44 40.73 23.72
C PRO A 709 -1.91 40.84 24.16
N GLN A 710 -2.47 42.05 24.07
CA GLN A 710 -3.86 42.30 24.45
C GLN A 710 -4.85 41.62 23.49
N HIS A 711 -4.64 41.74 22.17
CA HIS A 711 -5.50 41.05 21.18
C HIS A 711 -5.51 39.53 21.40
N MET A 712 -4.37 38.93 21.76
CA MET A 712 -4.29 37.50 22.04
C MET A 712 -5.12 37.09 23.26
N LEU A 713 -5.09 37.87 24.35
CA LEU A 713 -5.90 37.60 25.54
C LEU A 713 -7.40 37.79 25.27
N GLU A 714 -7.78 38.86 24.59
CA GLU A 714 -9.18 39.11 24.23
C GLU A 714 -9.75 38.06 23.27
N HIS A 715 -8.92 37.54 22.37
CA HIS A 715 -9.24 36.41 21.49
C HIS A 715 -9.49 35.10 22.27
N LEU A 716 -8.63 34.81 23.24
CA LEU A 716 -8.80 33.64 24.10
C LEU A 716 -10.00 33.78 25.05
N GLU A 717 -10.21 34.97 25.61
CA GLU A 717 -11.39 35.31 26.41
C GLU A 717 -12.68 35.05 25.63
N TYR A 718 -12.74 35.49 24.36
CA TYR A 718 -13.88 35.23 23.49
C TYR A 718 -14.14 33.72 23.33
N THR A 719 -13.08 32.92 23.23
CA THR A 719 -13.19 31.46 23.15
C THR A 719 -13.78 30.85 24.44
N TYR A 720 -13.44 31.37 25.62
CA TYR A 720 -14.05 30.92 26.89
C TYR A 720 -15.50 31.37 27.04
N LYS A 721 -15.88 32.54 26.53
CA LYS A 721 -17.30 32.96 26.47
C LYS A 721 -18.14 32.01 25.62
N ILE A 722 -17.56 31.47 24.54
CA ILE A 722 -18.20 30.39 23.77
C ILE A 722 -18.28 29.11 24.63
N GLY A 723 -17.15 28.69 25.21
CA GLY A 723 -17.07 27.45 26.01
C GLY A 723 -17.88 27.46 27.32
N SER A 724 -18.30 28.62 27.80
CA SER A 724 -19.19 28.78 28.98
C SER A 724 -20.67 28.91 28.61
N GLY A 725 -21.01 28.83 27.32
CA GLY A 725 -22.38 28.98 26.83
C GLY A 725 -22.88 30.44 26.76
N LYS A 726 -22.08 31.43 27.17
CA LYS A 726 -22.44 32.87 27.08
C LYS A 726 -22.61 33.33 25.64
N ILE A 727 -21.92 32.68 24.69
CA ILE A 727 -22.02 32.92 23.25
C ILE A 727 -22.24 31.59 22.55
N GLN A 728 -23.43 31.38 21.98
CA GLN A 728 -23.79 30.15 21.24
C GLN A 728 -24.60 30.42 19.96
N ASP A 729 -25.01 31.67 19.75
CA ASP A 729 -25.77 32.09 18.56
C ASP A 729 -24.80 32.43 17.41
N PHE A 730 -24.29 31.40 16.74
CA PHE A 730 -23.44 31.51 15.55
C PHE A 730 -23.47 30.22 14.72
N GLU A 731 -23.09 30.32 13.45
CA GLU A 731 -22.90 29.15 12.58
C GLU A 731 -21.49 28.57 12.70
N VAL A 732 -21.37 27.24 12.63
CA VAL A 732 -20.07 26.55 12.57
C VAL A 732 -19.42 26.86 11.23
N ALA A 733 -18.25 27.49 11.25
CA ALA A 733 -17.56 27.96 10.05
C ALA A 733 -16.91 26.82 9.24
N THR A 734 -16.64 25.68 9.88
CA THR A 734 -16.05 24.52 9.21
C THR A 734 -17.11 23.78 8.38
N PRO A 735 -16.89 23.56 7.06
CA PRO A 735 -17.83 22.81 6.24
C PRO A 735 -18.06 21.39 6.73
N GLU A 736 -19.32 20.95 6.75
CA GLU A 736 -19.77 19.64 7.24
C GLU A 736 -18.93 18.46 6.71
N LYS A 737 -18.58 18.49 5.41
CA LYS A 737 -17.76 17.46 4.73
C LYS A 737 -16.37 17.22 5.32
N ILE A 738 -15.82 18.16 6.09
CA ILE A 738 -14.51 18.02 6.74
C ILE A 738 -14.60 18.16 8.27
N LEU A 739 -15.79 18.42 8.81
CA LEU A 739 -15.98 18.73 10.22
C LEU A 739 -15.48 17.59 11.10
N GLU A 740 -15.84 16.34 10.80
CA GLU A 740 -15.39 15.17 11.56
C GLU A 740 -13.85 15.06 11.62
N LYS A 741 -13.16 15.34 10.52
CA LYS A 741 -11.69 15.30 10.46
C LYS A 741 -11.07 16.45 11.27
N VAL A 742 -11.66 17.64 11.18
CA VAL A 742 -11.21 18.81 11.94
C VAL A 742 -11.44 18.58 13.43
N HIS A 743 -12.61 18.06 13.81
CA HIS A 743 -12.94 17.63 15.17
C HIS A 743 -11.94 16.59 15.70
N ALA A 744 -11.70 15.52 14.95
CA ALA A 744 -10.74 14.47 15.33
C ALA A 744 -9.31 15.03 15.58
N SER A 745 -8.94 16.14 14.94
CA SER A 745 -7.64 16.78 15.16
C SER A 745 -7.45 17.31 16.59
N LEU A 746 -8.51 17.47 17.40
CA LEU A 746 -8.38 17.81 18.82
C LEU A 746 -7.65 16.73 19.61
N TYR A 747 -7.80 15.46 19.21
CA TYR A 747 -7.26 14.31 19.93
C TYR A 747 -5.80 14.02 19.59
N ASN A 748 -5.33 14.38 18.39
CA ASN A 748 -3.96 14.13 17.99
C ASN A 748 -2.96 15.03 18.74
N TYR A 749 -1.67 14.72 18.66
CA TYR A 749 -0.61 15.54 19.27
C TYR A 749 0.00 16.57 18.32
N ASP A 750 -0.65 16.84 17.19
CA ASP A 750 -0.18 17.84 16.22
C ASP A 750 -0.53 19.26 16.69
N LYS A 751 0.47 20.15 16.63
CA LYS A 751 0.31 21.58 16.90
C LYS A 751 -0.63 22.22 15.87
N PHE A 752 -1.36 23.26 16.29
CA PHE A 752 -2.13 24.06 15.33
C PHE A 752 -1.22 24.74 14.30
N PRO A 753 -1.64 24.83 13.03
CA PRO A 753 -0.84 25.48 11.98
C PRO A 753 -0.61 26.96 12.31
N ARG A 754 0.59 27.44 12.02
CA ARG A 754 0.95 28.86 12.19
C ARG A 754 0.29 29.71 11.10
N ASN A 755 -0.06 30.95 11.44
CA ASN A 755 -0.68 31.93 10.53
C ASN A 755 -2.01 31.46 9.92
N THR A 756 -2.81 30.73 10.70
CA THR A 756 -4.17 30.34 10.30
C THR A 756 -5.12 31.51 10.55
N ASN A 757 -5.99 31.82 9.58
CA ASN A 757 -6.97 32.88 9.72
C ASN A 757 -8.09 32.46 10.69
N PHE A 758 -8.52 33.38 11.55
CA PHE A 758 -9.73 33.17 12.34
C PHE A 758 -10.96 33.23 11.41
N PRO A 759 -11.92 32.28 11.48
CA PRO A 759 -12.97 32.16 10.46
C PRO A 759 -13.91 33.38 10.32
N LEU A 760 -14.00 34.23 11.35
CA LEU A 760 -14.91 35.38 11.38
C LEU A 760 -14.21 36.73 11.08
N LEU A 761 -12.90 36.73 10.82
CA LEU A 761 -12.13 37.95 10.56
C LEU A 761 -11.64 38.03 9.12
N GLU A 762 -11.62 39.25 8.58
CA GLU A 762 -10.96 39.51 7.32
C GLU A 762 -9.46 39.20 7.43
N LYS A 763 -8.90 38.66 6.35
CA LYS A 763 -7.51 38.22 6.33
C LYS A 763 -6.56 39.39 6.67
N ASP A 764 -5.61 39.14 7.56
CA ASP A 764 -4.58 40.09 8.00
C ASP A 764 -5.14 41.36 8.70
N THR A 765 -6.34 41.28 9.28
CA THR A 765 -6.94 42.35 10.10
C THR A 765 -7.02 41.98 11.58
N LEU A 766 -7.09 43.00 12.45
CA LEU A 766 -7.33 42.85 13.88
C LEU A 766 -8.64 43.53 14.24
N ASP A 767 -9.41 42.91 15.13
CA ASP A 767 -10.56 43.57 15.78
C ASP A 767 -10.11 44.77 16.62
N SER A 768 -11.02 45.71 16.84
CA SER A 768 -10.82 46.75 17.84
C SER A 768 -10.70 46.13 19.24
N LEU A 769 -9.68 46.55 20.00
CA LEU A 769 -9.51 46.17 21.41
C LEU A 769 -10.77 46.52 22.22
N LYS A 770 -11.22 45.57 23.03
CA LYS A 770 -12.42 45.63 23.86
C LYS A 770 -12.13 46.19 25.25
N HIS A 771 -10.91 46.00 25.75
CA HIS A 771 -10.48 46.47 27.07
C HIS A 771 -9.58 47.70 26.98
N PRO A 772 -9.54 48.53 28.03
CA PRO A 772 -8.72 49.75 28.04
C PRO A 772 -7.21 49.49 28.06
N ASP A 773 -6.77 48.38 28.65
CA ASP A 773 -5.36 48.03 28.80
C ASP A 773 -5.12 46.51 28.96
N LEU A 774 -3.85 46.11 28.88
CA LEU A 774 -3.44 44.71 29.02
C LEU A 774 -3.73 44.12 30.41
N ALA A 775 -3.68 44.93 31.48
CA ALA A 775 -3.93 44.47 32.84
C ALA A 775 -5.39 44.03 33.02
N THR A 776 -6.33 44.85 32.52
CA THR A 776 -7.76 44.56 32.49
C THR A 776 -8.05 43.33 31.62
N ALA A 777 -7.35 43.19 30.48
CA ALA A 777 -7.51 42.01 29.62
C ALA A 777 -7.05 40.71 30.31
N LYS A 778 -5.99 40.74 31.12
CA LYS A 778 -5.55 39.59 31.93
C LYS A 778 -6.59 39.19 32.97
N GLU A 779 -7.15 40.16 33.69
CA GLU A 779 -8.18 39.91 34.70
C GLU A 779 -9.42 39.26 34.06
N LYS A 780 -9.90 39.82 32.94
CA LYS A 780 -11.08 39.31 32.24
C LYS A 780 -10.86 37.95 31.60
N PHE A 781 -9.67 37.68 31.07
CA PHE A 781 -9.28 36.36 30.60
C PHE A 781 -9.38 35.30 31.72
N LEU A 782 -8.87 35.59 32.92
CA LEU A 782 -8.92 34.67 34.05
C LEU A 782 -10.35 34.46 34.56
N GLU A 783 -11.15 35.55 34.67
CA GLU A 783 -12.55 35.49 35.06
C GLU A 783 -13.37 34.59 34.12
N GLU A 784 -13.21 34.76 32.81
CA GLU A 784 -13.93 33.97 31.81
C GLU A 784 -13.46 32.52 31.74
N ARG A 785 -12.16 32.27 31.97
CA ARG A 785 -11.63 30.90 32.09
C ARG A 785 -12.24 30.16 33.27
N GLU A 786 -12.36 30.83 34.42
CA GLU A 786 -13.03 30.26 35.59
C GLU A 786 -14.53 30.04 35.37
N ALA A 787 -15.22 30.97 34.67
CA ALA A 787 -16.60 30.79 34.29
C ALA A 787 -16.82 29.55 33.39
N TYR A 788 -15.94 29.35 32.40
CA TYR A 788 -15.91 28.15 31.55
C TYR A 788 -15.75 26.86 32.36
N LYS A 789 -14.80 26.82 33.30
CA LYS A 789 -14.60 25.65 34.16
C LYS A 789 -15.79 25.36 35.07
N ASN A 790 -16.35 26.40 35.67
CA ASN A 790 -17.51 26.28 36.54
C ASN A 790 -18.75 25.79 35.77
N TYR A 791 -18.96 26.26 34.54
CA TYR A 791 -20.04 25.79 33.68
C TYR A 791 -20.02 24.27 33.49
N PHE A 792 -18.87 23.68 33.13
CA PHE A 792 -18.74 22.23 32.94
C PHE A 792 -18.64 21.42 34.23
N LYS A 793 -18.40 22.09 35.36
CA LYS A 793 -18.53 21.48 36.70
C LYS A 793 -20.00 21.32 37.09
N GLU A 794 -20.83 22.32 36.78
CA GLU A 794 -22.27 22.32 37.02
C GLU A 794 -23.03 21.48 35.98
N ASN A 795 -22.52 21.40 34.76
CA ASN A 795 -23.15 20.72 33.62
C ASN A 795 -22.19 19.71 32.97
N PRO A 796 -21.91 18.56 33.62
CA PRO A 796 -20.86 17.63 33.18
C PRO A 796 -21.14 16.97 31.83
N ASP A 797 -22.42 16.79 31.47
CA ASP A 797 -22.84 16.15 30.22
C ASP A 797 -23.20 17.15 29.12
N ALA A 798 -23.03 18.45 29.36
CA ALA A 798 -23.33 19.48 28.37
C ALA A 798 -22.43 19.35 27.15
N LYS A 799 -23.00 19.70 26.00
CA LYS A 799 -22.28 19.90 24.76
C LYS A 799 -22.58 21.28 24.21
N LEU A 800 -21.53 21.97 23.78
CA LEU A 800 -21.62 23.34 23.28
C LEU A 800 -20.95 23.45 21.92
N ASN A 801 -21.50 24.30 21.06
CA ASN A 801 -20.92 24.54 19.74
C ASN A 801 -19.63 25.34 19.85
N ASN A 802 -18.69 25.01 18.96
CA ASN A 802 -17.47 25.73 18.69
C ASN A 802 -17.43 26.11 17.20
N LEU A 803 -16.90 27.31 16.92
CA LEU A 803 -16.82 27.88 15.57
C LEU A 803 -16.10 26.99 14.55
N VAL A 804 -15.10 26.22 14.97
CA VAL A 804 -14.24 25.42 14.09
C VAL A 804 -14.50 23.94 14.24
N PHE A 805 -14.72 23.46 15.47
CA PHE A 805 -14.75 22.04 15.78
C PHE A 805 -16.18 21.48 15.88
N GLY A 806 -17.21 22.31 15.76
CA GLY A 806 -18.61 21.87 15.88
C GLY A 806 -19.01 21.67 17.34
N GLU A 807 -19.95 20.75 17.59
CA GLU A 807 -20.43 20.45 18.93
C GLU A 807 -19.37 19.67 19.75
N MET A 808 -18.98 20.20 20.91
CA MET A 808 -17.94 19.61 21.76
C MET A 808 -18.44 19.36 23.19
N ASN A 809 -18.02 18.24 23.77
CA ASN A 809 -18.21 17.92 25.18
C ASN A 809 -17.11 18.52 26.07
N ARG A 810 -17.26 18.39 27.39
CA ARG A 810 -16.30 18.89 28.39
C ARG A 810 -14.84 18.49 28.10
N TYR A 811 -14.60 17.24 27.73
CA TYR A 811 -13.24 16.74 27.50
C TYR A 811 -12.62 17.33 26.24
N GLU A 812 -13.41 17.49 25.18
CA GLU A 812 -12.97 18.10 23.92
C GLU A 812 -12.67 19.58 24.08
N TRP A 813 -13.45 20.30 24.88
CA TRP A 813 -13.14 21.68 25.28
C TRP A 813 -11.82 21.80 26.04
N TYR A 814 -11.55 20.86 26.95
CA TYR A 814 -10.25 20.78 27.63
C TYR A 814 -9.09 20.52 26.64
N LEU A 815 -9.27 19.62 25.66
CA LEU A 815 -8.27 19.39 24.62
C LEU A 815 -8.01 20.65 23.77
N LEU A 816 -9.08 21.35 23.40
CA LEU A 816 -9.00 22.62 22.69
C LEU A 816 -8.24 23.66 23.51
N GLU A 817 -8.64 23.89 24.78
CA GLU A 817 -7.98 24.84 25.68
C GLU A 817 -6.48 24.60 25.73
N ARG A 818 -6.06 23.35 25.99
CA ARG A 818 -4.64 22.99 26.05
C ARG A 818 -3.92 23.32 24.75
N LYS A 819 -4.46 22.92 23.59
CA LYS A 819 -3.83 23.19 22.29
C LYS A 819 -3.79 24.69 21.96
N HIS A 820 -4.87 25.38 22.25
CA HIS A 820 -5.08 26.78 21.88
C HIS A 820 -4.18 27.70 22.71
N LEU A 821 -4.07 27.46 24.03
CA LEU A 821 -3.14 28.17 24.90
C LEU A 821 -1.68 27.88 24.53
N ASN A 822 -1.31 26.62 24.30
CA ASN A 822 0.05 26.29 23.84
C ASN A 822 0.39 27.02 22.53
N HIS A 823 -0.54 27.08 21.57
CA HIS A 823 -0.30 27.78 20.31
C HIS A 823 0.01 29.27 20.51
N HIS A 824 -0.80 29.98 21.29
CA HIS A 824 -0.61 31.41 21.52
C HIS A 824 0.54 31.73 22.48
N PHE A 825 0.77 30.93 23.51
CA PHE A 825 1.94 31.16 24.37
C PHE A 825 3.25 30.86 23.65
N GLU A 826 3.30 29.86 22.75
CA GLU A 826 4.46 29.65 21.87
C GLU A 826 4.61 30.83 20.88
N GLN A 827 3.49 31.36 20.36
CA GLN A 827 3.46 32.54 19.49
C GLN A 827 4.15 33.74 20.14
N PHE A 828 3.96 33.96 21.44
CA PHE A 828 4.60 35.06 22.17
C PHE A 828 5.92 34.65 22.86
N GLY A 829 6.40 33.43 22.62
CA GLY A 829 7.66 32.94 23.17
C GLY A 829 7.69 32.78 24.68
N LEU A 830 6.52 32.55 25.30
CA LEU A 830 6.39 32.33 26.73
C LEU A 830 6.70 30.87 27.14
N ILE A 831 6.58 29.95 26.18
CA ILE A 831 6.92 28.53 26.30
C ILE A 831 7.91 28.09 25.22
#